data_AF-A0A3S3MDI8-F1
#
_entry.id   AF-A0A3S3MDI8-F1
#
_cell.length_a   1.000
_cell.length_b   1.000
_cell.length_c   1.000
_cell.angle_alpha   90.00
_cell.angle_beta   90.00
_cell.angle_gamma   90.00
#
_symmetry.space_group_name_H-M   'P 1'
#
loop_
_entity.id
_entity.type
_entity.pdbx_description
1 polymer ?
#
loop_
_entity_poly.entity_id
_entity_poly.type
_entity_poly.pdbx_seq_one_letter_code
_entity_poly.pdbx_strand_id
1 'polypeptide(L)'
;MQRPPPEDYRLKETSPHLGGGGVAGDKLTSTYDLVEQMQYLYVRVVKAKELPAKDVTGSCDPYVEVKLGNYKGKTPHFEKKANPEWNQVFAFSKERIQSTGIEVVVMDKDVVKDDFIGKVSFDLNEVPKRVPPDSPLAPQWYRLEDRKGDKVKGELMLAVWMGTQADEAFPDAWHADAAAVHGEAVANMRSKVYLSPKLWYVRVNIIEAQDLQPSDKGRYPEVYVKAIIGNQAMRTRVSQNRTINPMWNEDLLFVAAEPFEEPLILSVEDRVGPNKDEVLGKVMIPLQSVHRRFDYKPVNTRWLNLEKHVVVEGDQKKKEVKFSSRIHLRICLEGGYHVLDESTHYSSDLRPTAKPLWKPSIGVLELGILSAQGLSPMKTRDGRGTTDAYCVAKYGQKWIRTRTIIDTPIPKWNEQYTWEVYDPCTVITIGVFDNSHLHGDKASGSKDIRIGKVRIRLSTLETDRVYSHWYPLLILHHPSGVKKMGEIQLAVRFTSSSLLNTLHIYSQPLLPKMHYLYPLSVTQLDILRNQATQIVSMRLGRAEPPLRREVVEYMLDKDSHMWSMRRSKANFFRIMGVLGGLIAVGRWFDQICNWKNPLTTTLIHILFIILVLYPELILPTIFLYLFLIGIWYYRWRPRHPPHMDTRLSHAETVHPDELDEEFDTFPTSRPADIVRMRYDRLRSVAGRIQTVVGDLATQGERLQNLLSWRDPRATALFVTFCLIAAIVLYVTPFQVVALVSGFYVLRHPRFRHKLPSVPLNFFRRLPAKTDSML
;
A
#
# COMPACT_ATOMS: atom_id res chain seq x y z
N MET A 1 -25.44 22.98 -11.47
CA MET A 1 -25.76 21.85 -10.57
C MET A 1 -25.59 20.56 -11.36
N GLN A 2 -24.62 19.72 -11.00
CA GLN A 2 -24.44 18.41 -11.64
C GLN A 2 -25.47 17.42 -11.05
N ARG A 3 -26.10 16.60 -11.91
CA ARG A 3 -27.01 15.52 -11.49
C ARG A 3 -26.26 14.60 -10.50
N PRO A 4 -26.89 14.15 -9.40
CA PRO A 4 -26.23 13.24 -8.46
C PRO A 4 -25.69 11.96 -9.14
N PRO A 5 -24.58 11.37 -8.66
CA PRO A 5 -24.15 10.04 -9.10
C PRO A 5 -25.27 9.02 -8.89
N PRO A 6 -25.33 7.93 -9.69
CA PRO A 6 -26.32 6.87 -9.50
C PRO A 6 -26.28 6.38 -8.05
N GLU A 7 -27.43 6.15 -7.42
CA GLU A 7 -27.50 5.81 -5.99
C GLU A 7 -26.66 4.58 -5.62
N ASP A 8 -26.47 3.67 -6.58
CA ASP A 8 -25.72 2.43 -6.43
C ASP A 8 -24.22 2.60 -6.11
N TYR A 9 -23.63 3.76 -6.40
CA TYR A 9 -22.19 4.00 -6.21
C TYR A 9 -21.87 4.90 -5.01
N ARG A 10 -22.88 5.27 -4.22
CA ARG A 10 -22.70 6.16 -3.07
C ARG A 10 -22.24 5.42 -1.83
N LEU A 11 -21.43 6.12 -1.03
CA LEU A 11 -21.09 5.71 0.33
C LEU A 11 -22.35 5.68 1.22
N LYS A 12 -22.55 4.61 1.99
CA LYS A 12 -23.69 4.49 2.92
C LYS A 12 -23.18 4.42 4.35
N GLU A 13 -23.59 5.36 5.20
CA GLU A 13 -23.24 5.37 6.62
C GLU A 13 -23.92 4.19 7.33
N THR A 14 -23.23 3.63 8.33
CA THR A 14 -23.70 2.48 9.10
C THR A 14 -23.49 2.72 10.58
N SER A 15 -24.30 2.07 11.41
CA SER A 15 -24.20 2.10 12.87
C SER A 15 -24.08 0.66 13.41
N PRO A 16 -22.97 -0.05 13.11
CA PRO A 16 -22.76 -1.40 13.64
C PRO A 16 -22.66 -1.37 15.17
N HIS A 17 -22.96 -2.51 15.80
CA HIS A 17 -22.81 -2.68 17.24
C HIS A 17 -21.34 -2.89 17.59
N LEU A 18 -20.59 -1.80 17.57
CA LEU A 18 -19.17 -1.78 17.88
C LEU A 18 -18.92 -2.04 19.37
N GLY A 19 -17.85 -2.76 19.69
CA GLY A 19 -17.50 -3.17 21.06
C GLY A 19 -17.25 -2.05 22.08
N GLY A 20 -17.24 -0.77 21.65
CA GLY A 20 -17.03 0.41 22.51
C GLY A 20 -18.29 0.97 23.19
N GLY A 21 -19.44 0.30 23.07
CA GLY A 21 -20.73 0.74 23.59
C GLY A 21 -20.89 0.58 25.10
N GLY A 22 -20.22 1.43 25.90
CA GLY A 22 -20.57 1.66 27.30
C GLY A 22 -19.42 1.47 28.28
N VAL A 23 -18.66 2.55 28.53
CA VAL A 23 -18.19 3.03 29.85
C VAL A 23 -17.29 4.23 29.56
N ALA A 24 -17.69 5.40 30.06
CA ALA A 24 -16.92 6.63 29.98
C ALA A 24 -15.77 6.61 31.00
N GLY A 25 -14.75 5.80 30.74
CA GLY A 25 -13.54 5.72 31.56
C GLY A 25 -12.49 4.86 30.86
N ASP A 26 -11.35 5.45 30.53
CA ASP A 26 -10.19 4.86 29.83
C ASP A 26 -10.38 4.47 28.35
N LYS A 27 -10.37 5.50 27.48
CA LYS A 27 -10.28 5.40 26.02
C LYS A 27 -8.99 4.76 25.45
N LEU A 28 -8.05 4.34 26.30
CA LEU A 28 -6.74 3.82 25.88
C LEU A 28 -6.65 2.29 25.88
N THR A 29 -7.69 1.56 26.32
CA THR A 29 -7.58 0.12 26.62
C THR A 29 -8.46 -0.81 25.78
N SER A 30 -9.43 -0.32 25.00
CA SER A 30 -10.22 -1.20 24.13
C SER A 30 -9.58 -1.37 22.75
N THR A 31 -8.70 -2.35 22.60
CA THR A 31 -7.98 -2.68 21.35
C THR A 31 -8.85 -3.17 20.19
N TYR A 32 -10.17 -3.34 20.40
CA TYR A 32 -11.13 -3.93 19.45
C TYR A 32 -12.50 -3.22 19.42
N ASP A 33 -12.53 -1.90 19.53
CA ASP A 33 -13.77 -1.09 19.56
C ASP A 33 -14.28 -0.64 18.19
N LEU A 34 -13.61 -0.96 17.08
CA LEU A 34 -14.04 -0.68 15.70
C LEU A 34 -14.64 -1.89 14.98
N VAL A 35 -14.80 -3.02 15.69
CA VAL A 35 -15.43 -4.24 15.16
C VAL A 35 -16.51 -4.74 16.09
N GLU A 36 -17.41 -5.57 15.56
CA GLU A 36 -18.42 -6.26 16.36
C GLU A 36 -17.75 -7.40 17.12
N GLN A 37 -18.00 -7.52 18.43
CA GLN A 37 -17.42 -8.58 19.24
C GLN A 37 -18.01 -9.94 18.85
N MET A 38 -17.15 -10.83 18.34
CA MET A 38 -17.51 -12.20 17.97
C MET A 38 -17.02 -13.15 19.07
N GLN A 39 -17.86 -14.13 19.45
CA GLN A 39 -17.52 -15.12 20.46
C GLN A 39 -17.15 -16.45 19.81
N TYR A 40 -16.08 -17.07 20.30
CA TYR A 40 -15.56 -18.34 19.81
C TYR A 40 -15.31 -19.32 20.95
N LEU A 41 -15.60 -20.59 20.72
CA LEU A 41 -15.09 -21.68 21.52
C LEU A 41 -13.73 -22.10 20.95
N TYR A 42 -12.69 -21.96 21.76
CA TYR A 42 -11.34 -22.38 21.42
C TYR A 42 -11.02 -23.74 22.04
N VAL A 43 -10.37 -24.60 21.25
CA VAL A 43 -9.79 -25.87 21.70
C VAL A 43 -8.34 -25.92 21.26
N ARG A 44 -7.41 -25.87 22.21
CA ARG A 44 -5.98 -26.03 21.95
C ARG A 44 -5.56 -27.47 22.25
N VAL A 45 -5.23 -28.23 21.22
CA VAL A 45 -4.66 -29.57 21.32
C VAL A 45 -3.14 -29.46 21.30
N VAL A 46 -2.50 -29.74 22.43
CA VAL A 46 -1.05 -29.53 22.57
C VAL A 46 -0.28 -30.79 22.21
N LYS A 47 -0.46 -31.86 22.99
CA LYS A 47 0.27 -33.12 22.84
C LYS A 47 -0.42 -34.28 23.53
N ALA A 48 -0.07 -35.50 23.18
CA ALA A 48 -0.49 -36.71 23.89
C ALA A 48 0.72 -37.50 24.40
N LYS A 49 0.50 -38.38 25.37
CA LYS A 49 1.52 -39.32 25.85
C LYS A 49 0.93 -40.69 26.13
N GLU A 50 1.79 -41.71 26.06
CA GLU A 50 1.47 -43.11 26.40
C GLU A 50 0.29 -43.69 25.61
N LEU A 51 0.13 -43.28 24.34
CA LEU A 51 -0.91 -43.82 23.48
C LEU A 51 -0.68 -45.33 23.22
N PRO A 52 -1.73 -46.17 23.29
CA PRO A 52 -1.61 -47.60 23.02
C PRO A 52 -1.38 -47.86 21.52
N ALA A 53 -0.39 -48.68 21.18
CA ALA A 53 -0.23 -49.17 19.81
C ALA A 53 -1.36 -50.14 19.47
N LYS A 54 -2.02 -49.93 18.33
CA LYS A 54 -3.10 -50.80 17.84
C LYS A 54 -2.71 -51.63 16.62
N ASP A 55 -1.68 -51.22 15.90
CA ASP A 55 -1.21 -51.94 14.71
C ASP A 55 -0.52 -53.28 15.03
N VAL A 56 -0.66 -54.22 14.10
CA VAL A 56 0.07 -55.51 14.08
C VAL A 56 1.60 -55.32 14.05
N THR A 57 2.08 -54.16 13.59
CA THR A 57 3.49 -53.74 13.53
C THR A 57 3.98 -53.01 14.79
N GLY A 58 3.10 -52.73 15.76
CA GLY A 58 3.46 -52.02 17.00
C GLY A 58 3.64 -50.51 16.86
N SER A 59 3.28 -49.91 15.72
CA SER A 59 3.23 -48.46 15.52
C SER A 59 1.86 -47.87 15.87
N CYS A 60 1.83 -46.56 16.05
CA CYS A 60 0.62 -45.75 16.17
C CYS A 60 0.89 -44.46 15.38
N ASP A 61 -0.02 -44.11 14.48
CA ASP A 61 0.01 -42.95 13.61
C ASP A 61 -1.03 -41.90 14.04
N PRO A 62 -0.93 -41.32 15.26
CA PRO A 62 -2.05 -40.66 15.89
C PRO A 62 -2.38 -39.30 15.28
N TYR A 63 -3.68 -38.99 15.24
CA TYR A 63 -4.22 -37.65 15.02
C TYR A 63 -5.40 -37.38 15.95
N VAL A 64 -5.74 -36.11 16.14
CA VAL A 64 -6.86 -35.67 16.98
C VAL A 64 -7.97 -35.10 16.12
N GLU A 65 -9.20 -35.47 16.46
CA GLU A 65 -10.43 -35.01 15.85
C GLU A 65 -11.29 -34.28 16.89
N VAL A 66 -11.51 -32.98 16.68
CA VAL A 66 -12.36 -32.15 17.51
C VAL A 66 -13.75 -32.07 16.88
N LYS A 67 -14.76 -32.60 17.57
CA LYS A 67 -16.16 -32.66 17.13
C LYS A 67 -17.03 -31.73 17.97
N LEU A 68 -17.77 -30.85 17.30
CA LEU A 68 -18.75 -29.97 17.91
C LEU A 68 -20.04 -29.99 17.09
N GLY A 69 -21.00 -30.83 17.49
CA GLY A 69 -22.21 -31.10 16.70
C GLY A 69 -21.84 -31.65 15.32
N ASN A 70 -22.22 -30.92 14.26
CA ASN A 70 -21.92 -31.28 12.87
C ASN A 70 -20.52 -30.85 12.39
N TYR A 71 -19.80 -30.05 13.18
CA TYR A 71 -18.46 -29.58 12.82
C TYR A 71 -17.40 -30.56 13.30
N LYS A 72 -16.40 -30.79 12.44
CA LYS A 72 -15.31 -31.73 12.68
C LYS A 72 -14.00 -31.12 12.18
N GLY A 73 -13.07 -30.86 13.10
CA GLY A 73 -11.70 -30.43 12.80
C GLY A 73 -10.73 -31.58 13.06
N LYS A 74 -9.72 -31.75 12.20
CA LYS A 74 -8.67 -32.78 12.37
C LYS A 74 -7.28 -32.14 12.44
N THR A 75 -6.41 -32.67 13.27
CA THR A 75 -4.97 -32.37 13.23
C THR A 75 -4.26 -33.17 12.14
N PRO A 76 -3.04 -32.78 11.72
CA PRO A 76 -2.13 -33.69 11.04
C PRO A 76 -1.89 -34.96 11.88
N HIS A 77 -1.54 -36.05 11.20
CA HIS A 77 -1.11 -37.30 11.83
C HIS A 77 0.42 -37.33 11.91
N PHE A 78 0.96 -38.04 12.90
CA PHE A 78 2.40 -38.33 12.99
C PHE A 78 2.62 -39.81 12.79
N GLU A 79 3.56 -40.20 11.95
CA GLU A 79 3.91 -41.61 11.76
C GLU A 79 4.70 -42.15 12.97
N LYS A 80 4.30 -43.32 13.48
CA LYS A 80 4.96 -44.14 14.50
C LYS A 80 5.34 -43.37 15.78
N LYS A 81 4.47 -42.49 16.24
CA LYS A 81 4.78 -41.56 17.34
C LYS A 81 3.75 -41.64 18.47
N ALA A 82 4.04 -42.47 19.48
CA ALA A 82 3.17 -42.63 20.66
C ALA A 82 3.07 -41.41 21.59
N ASN A 83 3.97 -40.42 21.43
CA ASN A 83 3.96 -39.15 22.15
C ASN A 83 3.97 -37.97 21.15
N PRO A 84 2.86 -37.75 20.41
CA PRO A 84 2.76 -36.71 19.39
C PRO A 84 2.60 -35.31 20.01
N GLU A 85 3.10 -34.29 19.33
CA GLU A 85 2.93 -32.87 19.71
C GLU A 85 2.39 -32.10 18.51
N TRP A 86 1.12 -31.65 18.59
CA TRP A 86 0.43 -30.97 17.49
C TRP A 86 0.46 -29.45 17.61
N ASN A 87 0.32 -28.91 18.82
CA ASN A 87 0.21 -27.46 19.07
C ASN A 87 -0.81 -26.75 18.18
N GLN A 88 -1.99 -27.35 17.98
CA GLN A 88 -3.02 -26.84 17.08
C GLN A 88 -4.21 -26.28 17.85
N VAL A 89 -4.69 -25.11 17.45
CA VAL A 89 -5.89 -24.47 18.01
C VAL A 89 -7.03 -24.59 17.02
N PHE A 90 -8.23 -24.90 17.51
CA PHE A 90 -9.49 -24.89 16.78
C PHE A 90 -10.39 -23.80 17.36
N ALA A 91 -11.09 -23.06 16.51
CA ALA A 91 -12.02 -22.00 16.88
C ALA A 91 -13.38 -22.26 16.22
N PHE A 92 -14.41 -22.36 17.05
CA PHE A 92 -15.79 -22.55 16.61
C PHE A 92 -16.61 -21.31 16.97
N SER A 93 -17.19 -20.65 15.97
CA SER A 93 -18.05 -19.48 16.21
C SER A 93 -19.26 -19.87 17.07
N LYS A 94 -19.50 -19.11 18.15
CA LYS A 94 -20.60 -19.36 19.09
C LYS A 94 -21.97 -19.37 18.41
N GLU A 95 -22.18 -18.54 17.39
CA GLU A 95 -23.43 -18.49 16.62
C GLU A 95 -23.79 -19.82 15.94
N ARG A 96 -22.79 -20.68 15.74
CA ARG A 96 -22.92 -21.98 15.06
C ARG A 96 -22.96 -23.17 16.02
N ILE A 97 -22.80 -22.93 17.32
CA ILE A 97 -22.80 -23.98 18.33
C ILE A 97 -24.24 -24.40 18.58
N GLN A 98 -24.59 -25.59 18.10
CA GLN A 98 -25.90 -26.22 18.32
C GLN A 98 -25.84 -27.39 19.32
N SER A 99 -24.62 -27.77 19.75
CA SER A 99 -24.36 -28.86 20.69
C SER A 99 -24.18 -28.34 22.11
N THR A 100 -24.49 -29.15 23.12
CA THR A 100 -24.23 -28.86 24.54
C THR A 100 -22.83 -29.27 24.99
N GLY A 101 -22.14 -30.11 24.21
CA GLY A 101 -20.79 -30.58 24.54
C GLY A 101 -19.86 -30.64 23.33
N ILE A 102 -18.56 -30.70 23.60
CA ILE A 102 -17.49 -30.90 22.61
C ILE A 102 -16.75 -32.20 22.90
N GLU A 103 -16.47 -32.99 21.85
CA GLU A 103 -15.70 -34.22 21.95
C GLU A 103 -14.35 -34.05 21.26
N VAL A 104 -13.27 -34.38 21.95
CA VAL A 104 -11.90 -34.42 21.41
C VAL A 104 -11.48 -35.88 21.34
N VAL A 105 -11.41 -36.43 20.14
CA VAL A 105 -11.20 -37.85 19.87
C VAL A 105 -9.79 -38.09 19.33
N VAL A 106 -9.03 -39.00 19.93
CA VAL A 106 -7.75 -39.46 19.41
C VAL A 106 -7.98 -40.69 18.55
N MET A 107 -7.50 -40.64 17.32
CA MET A 107 -7.62 -41.69 16.31
C MET A 107 -6.23 -42.13 15.85
N ASP A 108 -6.10 -43.39 15.48
CA ASP A 108 -4.97 -43.95 14.77
C ASP A 108 -5.26 -43.94 13.27
N LYS A 109 -4.32 -43.49 12.43
CA LYS A 109 -4.53 -43.44 10.99
C LYS A 109 -4.10 -44.76 10.36
N ASP A 110 -5.03 -45.43 9.71
CA ASP A 110 -4.84 -46.77 9.15
C ASP A 110 -5.13 -46.83 7.66
N VAL A 111 -4.55 -47.82 6.97
CA VAL A 111 -4.70 -47.99 5.52
C VAL A 111 -6.14 -48.34 5.12
N VAL A 112 -6.84 -49.11 5.97
CA VAL A 112 -8.21 -49.60 5.68
C VAL A 112 -9.26 -48.80 6.41
N LYS A 113 -9.07 -48.54 7.70
CA LYS A 113 -10.02 -47.80 8.54
C LYS A 113 -9.33 -47.31 9.80
N ASP A 114 -9.38 -46.00 10.01
CA ASP A 114 -8.83 -45.36 11.21
C ASP A 114 -9.42 -45.95 12.51
N ASP A 115 -8.52 -46.30 13.42
CA ASP A 115 -8.85 -46.94 14.69
C ASP A 115 -9.07 -45.92 15.82
N PHE A 116 -10.12 -46.12 16.62
CA PHE A 116 -10.42 -45.22 17.75
C PHE A 116 -9.50 -45.54 18.93
N ILE A 117 -8.71 -44.58 19.41
CA ILE A 117 -7.83 -44.77 20.58
C ILE A 117 -8.56 -44.39 21.86
N GLY A 118 -9.16 -43.20 21.91
CA GLY A 118 -9.88 -42.69 23.08
C GLY A 118 -10.44 -41.30 22.86
N LYS A 119 -11.23 -40.78 23.81
CA LYS A 119 -11.81 -39.43 23.74
C LYS A 119 -11.77 -38.68 25.07
N VAL A 120 -11.98 -37.37 25.00
CA VAL A 120 -12.25 -36.47 26.12
C VAL A 120 -13.45 -35.61 25.75
N SER A 121 -14.42 -35.47 26.66
CA SER A 121 -15.62 -34.67 26.43
C SER A 121 -15.73 -33.53 27.44
N PHE A 122 -16.22 -32.36 27.00
CA PHE A 122 -16.47 -31.19 27.86
C PHE A 122 -17.91 -30.70 27.70
N ASP A 123 -18.56 -30.35 28.81
CA ASP A 123 -19.80 -29.58 28.80
C ASP A 123 -19.48 -28.10 28.55
N LEU A 124 -20.13 -27.50 27.56
CA LEU A 124 -19.89 -26.11 27.18
C LEU A 124 -20.31 -25.10 28.26
N ASN A 125 -21.18 -25.49 29.20
CA ASN A 125 -21.57 -24.64 30.32
C ASN A 125 -20.46 -24.50 31.37
N GLU A 126 -19.55 -25.48 31.44
CA GLU A 126 -18.42 -25.50 32.38
C GLU A 126 -17.15 -24.87 31.78
N VAL A 127 -17.18 -24.54 30.48
CA VAL A 127 -16.03 -23.96 29.79
C VAL A 127 -15.79 -22.52 30.28
N PRO A 128 -14.58 -22.20 30.77
CA PRO A 128 -14.25 -20.87 31.27
C PRO A 128 -14.31 -19.82 30.15
N LYS A 129 -14.75 -18.61 30.49
CA LYS A 129 -14.67 -17.45 29.59
C LYS A 129 -13.37 -16.70 29.81
N ARG A 130 -12.74 -16.26 28.72
CA ARG A 130 -11.53 -15.46 28.68
C ARG A 130 -11.79 -14.22 27.83
N VAL A 131 -11.42 -13.05 28.34
CA VAL A 131 -11.37 -11.83 27.53
C VAL A 131 -10.01 -11.18 27.77
N PRO A 132 -9.24 -10.82 26.73
CA PRO A 132 -8.02 -10.06 26.92
C PRO A 132 -8.28 -8.83 27.80
N PRO A 133 -7.45 -8.56 28.82
CA PRO A 133 -6.04 -8.99 28.96
C PRO A 133 -5.79 -10.27 29.78
N ASP A 134 -6.81 -11.09 30.05
CA ASP A 134 -6.64 -12.31 30.86
C ASP A 134 -5.52 -13.23 30.32
N SER A 135 -4.69 -13.74 31.25
CA SER A 135 -3.59 -14.67 30.92
C SER A 135 -4.10 -15.93 30.19
N PRO A 136 -3.32 -16.50 29.27
CA PRO A 136 -3.72 -17.70 28.54
C PRO A 136 -4.00 -18.86 29.49
N LEU A 137 -5.09 -19.59 29.25
CA LEU A 137 -5.46 -20.77 30.05
C LEU A 137 -4.36 -21.83 29.91
N ALA A 138 -3.81 -22.29 31.04
CA ALA A 138 -2.79 -23.33 31.04
C ALA A 138 -3.39 -24.66 30.54
N PRO A 139 -2.80 -25.30 29.51
CA PRO A 139 -3.22 -26.64 29.09
C PRO A 139 -3.11 -27.66 30.21
N GLN A 140 -4.11 -28.53 30.32
CA GLN A 140 -4.19 -29.57 31.36
C GLN A 140 -4.15 -30.97 30.73
N TRP A 141 -3.69 -31.95 31.50
CA TRP A 141 -3.71 -33.36 31.10
C TRP A 141 -5.06 -33.99 31.42
N TYR A 142 -5.66 -34.60 30.40
CA TYR A 142 -6.89 -35.36 30.51
C TYR A 142 -6.61 -36.82 30.15
N ARG A 143 -7.13 -37.73 30.97
CA ARG A 143 -7.03 -39.16 30.68
C ARG A 143 -8.08 -39.57 29.66
N LEU A 144 -7.68 -40.38 28.68
CA LEU A 144 -8.57 -40.80 27.60
C LEU A 144 -9.64 -41.78 28.11
N GLU A 145 -10.83 -41.69 27.53
CA GLU A 145 -11.97 -42.58 27.78
C GLU A 145 -12.29 -43.41 26.54
N ASP A 146 -12.80 -44.63 26.75
CA ASP A 146 -13.31 -45.47 25.66
C ASP A 146 -14.70 -45.00 25.17
N ARG A 147 -15.36 -45.79 24.31
CA ARG A 147 -16.71 -45.44 23.82
C ARG A 147 -17.80 -45.56 24.88
N LYS A 148 -17.56 -46.28 25.98
CA LYS A 148 -18.47 -46.50 27.10
C LYS A 148 -18.23 -45.53 28.27
N GLY A 149 -17.13 -44.77 28.22
CA GLY A 149 -16.73 -43.81 29.26
C GLY A 149 -15.70 -44.37 30.26
N ASP A 150 -15.18 -45.58 30.02
CA ASP A 150 -14.18 -46.20 30.88
C ASP A 150 -12.79 -45.62 30.58
N LYS A 151 -12.01 -45.35 31.63
CA LYS A 151 -10.65 -44.80 31.49
C LYS A 151 -9.73 -45.79 30.78
N VAL A 152 -9.12 -45.36 29.68
CA VAL A 152 -8.14 -46.15 28.91
C VAL A 152 -6.72 -45.65 29.12
N LYS A 153 -5.76 -46.36 28.50
CA LYS A 153 -4.35 -45.98 28.48
C LYS A 153 -4.14 -44.79 27.52
N GLY A 154 -3.32 -43.83 27.93
CA GLY A 154 -3.02 -42.62 27.18
C GLY A 154 -3.63 -41.35 27.79
N GLU A 155 -2.90 -40.25 27.70
CA GLU A 155 -3.33 -38.94 28.19
C GLU A 155 -3.16 -37.88 27.08
N LEU A 156 -4.10 -36.94 27.02
CA LEU A 156 -4.12 -35.84 26.06
C LEU A 156 -4.04 -34.51 26.81
N MET A 157 -3.06 -33.67 26.46
CA MET A 157 -2.91 -32.32 26.99
C MET A 157 -3.63 -31.32 26.10
N LEU A 158 -4.64 -30.65 26.64
CA LEU A 158 -5.45 -29.68 25.90
C LEU A 158 -5.97 -28.54 26.80
N ALA A 159 -6.43 -27.46 26.19
CA ALA A 159 -7.16 -26.37 26.85
C ALA A 159 -8.44 -26.04 26.07
N VAL A 160 -9.56 -25.80 26.77
CA VAL A 160 -10.83 -25.37 26.19
C VAL A 160 -11.30 -24.09 26.88
N TRP A 161 -11.64 -23.06 26.11
CA TRP A 161 -12.15 -21.80 26.67
C TRP A 161 -13.07 -21.08 25.68
N MET A 162 -13.97 -20.25 26.21
CA MET A 162 -14.76 -19.31 25.43
C MET A 162 -14.02 -17.98 25.35
N GLY A 163 -13.69 -17.51 24.16
CA GLY A 163 -12.99 -16.25 23.94
C GLY A 163 -13.63 -15.39 22.85
N THR A 164 -12.92 -14.35 22.43
CA THR A 164 -13.33 -13.46 21.33
C THR A 164 -12.29 -13.49 20.20
N GLN A 165 -12.53 -12.75 19.11
CA GLN A 165 -11.52 -12.56 18.06
C GLN A 165 -10.27 -11.79 18.52
N ALA A 166 -10.32 -11.18 19.71
CA ALA A 166 -9.18 -10.50 20.32
C ALA A 166 -8.19 -11.46 20.99
N ASP A 167 -8.54 -12.75 21.10
CA ASP A 167 -7.65 -13.76 21.66
C ASP A 167 -6.40 -13.94 20.79
N GLU A 168 -5.24 -14.04 21.41
CA GLU A 168 -3.95 -14.27 20.75
C GLU A 168 -3.95 -15.53 19.89
N ALA A 169 -4.79 -16.52 20.22
CA ALA A 169 -4.92 -17.75 19.45
C ALA A 169 -5.80 -17.61 18.18
N PHE A 170 -6.57 -16.52 18.04
CA PHE A 170 -7.50 -16.34 16.92
C PHE A 170 -6.85 -16.40 15.53
N PRO A 171 -5.71 -15.72 15.27
CA PRO A 171 -5.09 -15.71 13.95
C PRO A 171 -4.57 -17.08 13.50
N ASP A 172 -4.10 -17.89 14.45
CA ASP A 172 -3.49 -19.20 14.20
C ASP A 172 -4.49 -20.37 14.29
N ALA A 173 -5.69 -20.12 14.82
CA ALA A 173 -6.71 -21.15 14.96
C ALA A 173 -7.27 -21.63 13.61
N TRP A 174 -7.56 -22.93 13.55
CA TRP A 174 -8.43 -23.50 12.53
C TRP A 174 -9.87 -23.10 12.79
N HIS A 175 -10.53 -22.47 11.83
CA HIS A 175 -11.91 -22.03 11.99
C HIS A 175 -12.88 -23.02 11.34
N ALA A 176 -14.01 -23.30 12.01
CA ALA A 176 -14.98 -24.29 11.55
C ALA A 176 -15.64 -23.97 10.19
N ASP A 177 -15.63 -22.70 9.76
CA ASP A 177 -16.07 -22.28 8.43
C ASP A 177 -15.09 -22.71 7.32
N ALA A 178 -13.89 -23.16 7.66
CA ALA A 178 -12.90 -23.74 6.75
C ALA A 178 -13.01 -25.26 6.57
N ALA A 179 -14.06 -25.91 7.09
CA ALA A 179 -14.17 -27.38 7.12
C ALA A 179 -14.13 -28.06 5.73
N ALA A 180 -14.47 -27.34 4.66
CA ALA A 180 -14.38 -27.84 3.28
C ALA A 180 -12.95 -27.84 2.71
N VAL A 181 -11.99 -27.23 3.40
CA VAL A 181 -10.59 -27.11 2.97
C VAL A 181 -9.71 -28.05 3.80
N HIS A 182 -8.88 -28.83 3.12
CA HIS A 182 -8.05 -29.87 3.74
C HIS A 182 -6.55 -29.65 3.47
N GLY A 183 -5.70 -30.13 4.38
CA GLY A 183 -4.24 -30.16 4.21
C GLY A 183 -3.59 -28.77 4.19
N GLU A 184 -2.56 -28.60 3.36
CA GLU A 184 -1.76 -27.36 3.26
C GLU A 184 -2.57 -26.12 2.83
N ALA A 185 -3.72 -26.31 2.18
CA ALA A 185 -4.60 -25.22 1.77
C ALA A 185 -5.20 -24.44 2.95
N VAL A 186 -5.24 -25.03 4.16
CA VAL A 186 -5.68 -24.35 5.39
C VAL A 186 -4.75 -23.18 5.75
N ALA A 187 -3.44 -23.30 5.50
CA ALA A 187 -2.50 -22.21 5.75
C ALA A 187 -2.82 -20.97 4.90
N ASN A 188 -3.33 -21.19 3.67
CA ASN A 188 -3.77 -20.14 2.74
C ASN A 188 -5.05 -19.41 3.20
N MET A 189 -5.68 -19.81 4.30
CA MET A 189 -6.88 -19.14 4.83
C MET A 189 -6.60 -18.22 6.02
N ARG A 190 -5.40 -18.26 6.61
CA ARG A 190 -5.08 -17.54 7.86
C ARG A 190 -4.95 -16.03 7.67
N SER A 191 -5.31 -15.25 8.69
CA SER A 191 -4.96 -13.83 8.72
C SER A 191 -3.46 -13.66 8.99
N LYS A 192 -2.88 -12.55 8.50
CA LYS A 192 -1.45 -12.28 8.68
C LYS A 192 -1.09 -10.80 8.56
N VAL A 193 -0.16 -10.38 9.42
CA VAL A 193 0.55 -9.10 9.31
C VAL A 193 1.90 -9.34 8.64
N TYR A 194 2.18 -8.61 7.56
CA TYR A 194 3.46 -8.63 6.86
C TYR A 194 4.15 -7.27 7.00
N LEU A 195 5.47 -7.28 6.87
CA LEU A 195 6.28 -6.08 6.85
C LEU A 195 6.96 -5.94 5.49
N SER A 196 6.82 -4.77 4.87
CA SER A 196 7.60 -4.40 3.69
C SER A 196 9.09 -4.48 4.02
N PRO A 197 9.92 -5.03 3.11
CA PRO A 197 11.37 -4.94 3.25
C PRO A 197 11.81 -3.47 3.29
N LYS A 198 12.87 -3.19 4.03
CA LYS A 198 13.47 -1.86 4.06
C LYS A 198 14.32 -1.64 2.82
N LEU A 199 13.81 -0.84 1.89
CA LEU A 199 14.40 -0.58 0.59
C LEU A 199 15.38 0.61 0.63
N TRP A 200 16.48 0.49 -0.11
CA TRP A 200 17.53 1.50 -0.27
C TRP A 200 17.79 1.75 -1.75
N TYR A 201 18.13 2.99 -2.10
CA TYR A 201 18.78 3.25 -3.38
C TYR A 201 20.27 2.95 -3.28
N VAL A 202 20.80 2.18 -4.22
CA VAL A 202 22.24 1.92 -4.36
C VAL A 202 22.74 2.79 -5.50
N ARG A 203 23.51 3.84 -5.17
CA ARG A 203 24.14 4.70 -6.17
C ARG A 203 25.54 4.18 -6.47
N VAL A 204 25.78 3.86 -7.74
CA VAL A 204 27.05 3.38 -8.28
C VAL A 204 27.51 4.39 -9.32
N ASN A 205 28.42 5.28 -8.94
CA ASN A 205 29.09 6.20 -9.85
C ASN A 205 30.34 5.52 -10.40
N ILE A 206 30.33 5.23 -11.69
CA ILE A 206 31.41 4.56 -12.42
C ILE A 206 32.27 5.64 -13.06
N ILE A 207 33.48 5.84 -12.55
CA ILE A 207 34.33 6.97 -12.91
C ILE A 207 35.20 6.60 -14.10
N GLU A 208 36.12 5.66 -13.90
CA GLU A 208 37.11 5.24 -14.88
C GLU A 208 37.60 3.82 -14.63
N ALA A 209 38.32 3.25 -15.60
CA ALA A 209 39.09 2.02 -15.45
C ALA A 209 40.51 2.23 -15.94
N GLN A 210 41.45 1.44 -15.43
CA GLN A 210 42.87 1.52 -15.76
C GLN A 210 43.45 0.16 -16.11
N ASP A 211 44.43 0.19 -17.02
CA ASP A 211 45.22 -0.96 -17.47
C ASP A 211 44.36 -2.10 -18.02
N LEU A 212 43.32 -1.80 -18.79
CA LEU A 212 42.49 -2.82 -19.44
C LEU A 212 43.31 -3.62 -20.46
N GLN A 213 43.07 -4.94 -20.52
CA GLN A 213 43.75 -5.86 -21.44
C GLN A 213 42.78 -6.43 -22.48
N PRO A 214 42.46 -5.68 -23.56
CA PRO A 214 41.65 -6.22 -24.66
C PRO A 214 42.39 -7.36 -25.38
N SER A 215 41.64 -8.36 -25.86
CA SER A 215 42.20 -9.49 -26.60
C SER A 215 42.74 -9.08 -27.98
N ASP A 216 42.05 -8.14 -28.65
CA ASP A 216 42.51 -7.56 -29.91
C ASP A 216 43.27 -6.25 -29.66
N LYS A 217 44.59 -6.29 -29.85
CA LYS A 217 45.47 -5.13 -29.70
C LYS A 217 45.51 -4.23 -30.93
N GLY A 218 44.91 -4.64 -32.06
CA GLY A 218 44.88 -3.88 -33.31
C GLY A 218 43.73 -2.88 -33.40
N ARG A 219 42.78 -2.94 -32.46
CA ARG A 219 41.59 -2.09 -32.38
C ARG A 219 41.61 -1.25 -31.11
N TYR A 220 41.07 -0.04 -31.21
CA TYR A 220 40.73 0.73 -30.02
C TYR A 220 39.48 0.13 -29.34
N PRO A 221 39.54 -0.21 -28.04
CA PRO A 221 38.46 -0.93 -27.38
C PRO A 221 37.24 -0.01 -27.18
N GLU A 222 36.04 -0.56 -27.39
CA GLU A 222 34.75 0.11 -27.19
C GLU A 222 34.15 -0.36 -25.87
N VAL A 223 34.72 0.15 -24.78
CA VAL A 223 34.47 -0.35 -23.44
C VAL A 223 33.23 0.30 -22.82
N TYR A 224 32.42 -0.51 -22.17
CA TYR A 224 31.37 -0.07 -21.25
C TYR A 224 31.38 -0.93 -19.98
N VAL A 225 30.70 -0.48 -18.93
CA VAL A 225 30.58 -1.23 -17.68
C VAL A 225 29.13 -1.66 -17.50
N LYS A 226 28.93 -2.94 -17.25
CA LYS A 226 27.65 -3.54 -16.90
C LYS A 226 27.61 -3.78 -15.39
N ALA A 227 26.55 -3.33 -14.75
CA ALA A 227 26.32 -3.43 -13.32
C ALA A 227 25.03 -4.22 -13.05
N ILE A 228 25.11 -5.22 -12.17
CA ILE A 228 24.01 -6.14 -11.87
C ILE A 228 23.83 -6.24 -10.35
N ILE A 229 22.58 -6.11 -9.89
CA ILE A 229 22.14 -6.45 -8.53
C ILE A 229 20.87 -7.30 -8.68
N GLY A 230 20.97 -8.59 -8.35
CA GLY A 230 19.86 -9.53 -8.51
C GLY A 230 19.34 -9.59 -9.94
N ASN A 231 18.07 -9.23 -10.13
CA ASN A 231 17.39 -9.16 -11.42
C ASN A 231 17.54 -7.81 -12.15
N GLN A 232 18.21 -6.83 -11.53
CA GLN A 232 18.43 -5.51 -12.12
C GLN A 232 19.77 -5.50 -12.84
N ALA A 233 19.77 -5.19 -14.14
CA ALA A 233 20.97 -4.98 -14.93
C ALA A 233 20.92 -3.60 -15.60
N MET A 234 21.97 -2.82 -15.39
CA MET A 234 22.19 -1.53 -16.06
C MET A 234 23.58 -1.52 -16.68
N ARG A 235 23.79 -0.65 -17.66
CA ARG A 235 25.12 -0.45 -18.25
C ARG A 235 25.38 1.03 -18.48
N THR A 236 26.65 1.41 -18.41
CA THR A 236 27.09 2.73 -18.83
C THR A 236 26.98 2.86 -20.35
N ARG A 237 27.12 4.08 -20.83
CA ARG A 237 27.44 4.34 -22.24
C ARG A 237 28.83 3.76 -22.56
N VAL A 238 29.09 3.55 -23.85
CA VAL A 238 30.44 3.25 -24.32
C VAL A 238 31.33 4.47 -24.03
N SER A 239 32.54 4.23 -23.53
CA SER A 239 33.52 5.28 -23.20
C SER A 239 33.79 6.15 -24.42
N GLN A 240 33.80 7.47 -24.23
CA GLN A 240 34.23 8.40 -25.28
C GLN A 240 35.75 8.30 -25.50
N ASN A 241 36.50 7.99 -24.44
CA ASN A 241 37.93 7.73 -24.52
C ASN A 241 38.16 6.29 -24.96
N ARG A 242 38.47 6.12 -26.25
CA ARG A 242 38.77 4.82 -26.86
C ARG A 242 40.20 4.38 -26.55
N THR A 243 40.48 4.13 -25.28
CA THR A 243 41.80 3.70 -24.79
C THR A 243 41.66 2.58 -23.77
N ILE A 244 42.78 2.00 -23.37
CA ILE A 244 42.83 1.03 -22.25
C ILE A 244 42.58 1.67 -20.87
N ASN A 245 42.44 3.01 -20.82
CA ASN A 245 42.10 3.79 -19.64
C ASN A 245 40.80 4.60 -19.88
N PRO A 246 39.64 3.92 -20.06
CA PRO A 246 38.38 4.58 -20.38
C PRO A 246 37.83 5.39 -19.20
N MET A 247 37.05 6.43 -19.52
CA MET A 247 36.35 7.26 -18.53
C MET A 247 34.87 7.40 -18.89
N TRP A 248 34.01 7.31 -17.88
CA TRP A 248 32.55 7.44 -18.03
C TRP A 248 31.98 8.53 -17.14
N ASN A 249 32.34 8.52 -15.85
CA ASN A 249 31.73 9.34 -14.80
C ASN A 249 30.19 9.33 -14.84
N GLU A 250 29.62 8.12 -14.86
CA GLU A 250 28.18 7.89 -15.00
C GLU A 250 27.57 7.27 -13.74
N ASP A 251 26.39 7.76 -13.34
CA ASP A 251 25.64 7.25 -12.20
C ASP A 251 24.64 6.17 -12.64
N LEU A 252 24.79 4.97 -12.07
CA LEU A 252 23.78 3.92 -12.11
C LEU A 252 23.09 3.82 -10.75
N LEU A 253 21.76 3.68 -10.75
CA LEU A 253 20.95 3.70 -9.54
C LEU A 253 20.05 2.47 -9.49
N PHE A 254 20.16 1.70 -8.41
CA PHE A 254 19.44 0.46 -8.20
C PHE A 254 18.58 0.52 -6.94
N VAL A 255 17.67 -0.44 -6.77
CA VAL A 255 16.96 -0.67 -5.51
C VAL A 255 17.47 -1.95 -4.86
N ALA A 256 17.76 -1.91 -3.55
CA ALA A 256 18.14 -3.09 -2.79
C ALA A 256 17.37 -3.15 -1.46
N ALA A 257 17.08 -4.36 -0.97
CA ALA A 257 16.40 -4.59 0.31
C ALA A 257 17.36 -5.11 1.38
N GLU A 258 17.24 -4.63 2.62
CA GLU A 258 17.86 -5.29 3.78
C GLU A 258 17.33 -6.73 3.91
N PRO A 259 18.16 -7.75 4.21
CA PRO A 259 19.56 -7.69 4.68
C PRO A 259 20.65 -7.68 3.57
N PHE A 260 20.29 -7.30 2.34
CA PHE A 260 21.19 -7.17 1.18
C PHE A 260 21.81 -8.49 0.68
N GLU A 261 21.02 -9.55 0.60
CA GLU A 261 21.48 -10.90 0.17
C GLU A 261 22.22 -10.89 -1.19
N GLU A 262 21.85 -10.00 -2.10
CA GLU A 262 22.41 -9.93 -3.45
C GLU A 262 23.61 -8.97 -3.53
N PRO A 263 24.78 -9.40 -4.03
CA PRO A 263 25.93 -8.52 -4.22
C PRO A 263 25.78 -7.62 -5.45
N LEU A 264 26.54 -6.51 -5.49
CA LEU A 264 26.74 -5.73 -6.70
C LEU A 264 27.84 -6.37 -7.55
N ILE A 265 27.49 -6.75 -8.76
CA ILE A 265 28.42 -7.34 -9.74
C ILE A 265 28.70 -6.30 -10.81
N LEU A 266 29.97 -5.99 -11.06
CA LEU A 266 30.40 -5.12 -12.15
C LEU A 266 31.23 -5.93 -13.14
N SER A 267 30.91 -5.87 -14.43
CA SER A 267 31.72 -6.38 -15.53
C SER A 267 32.12 -5.24 -16.46
N VAL A 268 33.41 -5.15 -16.76
CA VAL A 268 33.93 -4.26 -17.80
C VAL A 268 33.94 -5.05 -19.10
N GLU A 269 33.19 -4.59 -20.10
CA GLU A 269 32.94 -5.31 -21.35
C GLU A 269 33.40 -4.48 -22.55
N ASP A 270 34.08 -5.11 -23.50
CA ASP A 270 34.47 -4.55 -24.79
C ASP A 270 33.51 -5.04 -25.88
N ARG A 271 32.92 -4.11 -26.63
CA ARG A 271 32.07 -4.46 -27.77
C ARG A 271 32.95 -4.81 -28.96
N VAL A 272 33.07 -6.09 -29.29
CA VAL A 272 33.92 -6.57 -30.41
C VAL A 272 33.14 -6.66 -31.72
N GLY A 273 31.82 -6.82 -31.67
CA GLY A 273 30.95 -6.83 -32.85
C GLY A 273 29.46 -6.73 -32.50
N PRO A 274 28.55 -6.79 -33.50
CA PRO A 274 27.11 -6.78 -33.25
C PRO A 274 26.71 -7.96 -32.37
N ASN A 275 26.16 -7.68 -31.18
CA ASN A 275 25.80 -8.67 -30.16
C ASN A 275 26.94 -9.59 -29.68
N LYS A 276 28.19 -9.17 -29.88
CA LYS A 276 29.38 -9.89 -29.40
C LYS A 276 30.20 -8.97 -28.50
N ASP A 277 30.04 -9.18 -27.20
CA ASP A 277 30.75 -8.44 -26.15
C ASP A 277 31.73 -9.39 -25.43
N GLU A 278 32.94 -8.91 -25.16
CA GLU A 278 33.99 -9.63 -24.45
C GLU A 278 34.17 -9.05 -23.03
N VAL A 279 34.20 -9.91 -22.00
CA VAL A 279 34.41 -9.48 -20.61
C VAL A 279 35.90 -9.30 -20.33
N LEU A 280 36.35 -8.06 -20.15
CA LEU A 280 37.73 -7.71 -19.81
C LEU A 280 38.07 -7.93 -18.33
N GLY A 281 37.07 -7.82 -17.45
CA GLY A 281 37.25 -8.05 -16.03
C GLY A 281 35.96 -7.91 -15.22
N LYS A 282 35.92 -8.53 -14.04
CA LYS A 282 34.74 -8.55 -13.16
C LYS A 282 35.11 -8.27 -11.71
N VAL A 283 34.21 -7.64 -10.96
CA VAL A 283 34.32 -7.51 -9.50
C VAL A 283 32.96 -7.74 -8.84
N MET A 284 32.95 -8.38 -7.67
CA MET A 284 31.76 -8.61 -6.86
C MET A 284 31.90 -7.89 -5.52
N ILE A 285 30.89 -7.10 -5.16
CA ILE A 285 30.92 -6.20 -4.00
C ILE A 285 29.73 -6.54 -3.09
N PRO A 286 29.95 -7.12 -1.91
CA PRO A 286 28.88 -7.34 -0.93
C PRO A 286 28.29 -6.02 -0.46
N LEU A 287 26.99 -5.82 -0.65
CA LEU A 287 26.30 -4.57 -0.31
C LEU A 287 26.31 -4.26 1.20
N GLN A 288 26.49 -5.27 2.06
CA GLN A 288 26.66 -5.07 3.51
C GLN A 288 27.90 -4.24 3.85
N SER A 289 28.95 -4.31 3.03
CA SER A 289 30.20 -3.55 3.19
C SER A 289 30.13 -2.12 2.63
N VAL A 290 29.05 -1.78 1.94
CA VAL A 290 28.89 -0.48 1.29
C VAL A 290 28.47 0.57 2.33
N HIS A 291 29.17 1.71 2.31
CA HIS A 291 28.87 2.84 3.19
C HIS A 291 27.44 3.36 3.01
N ARG A 292 26.73 3.55 4.13
CA ARG A 292 25.38 4.11 4.16
C ARG A 292 25.46 5.63 4.32
N ARG A 293 24.90 6.37 3.36
CA ARG A 293 24.85 7.83 3.37
C ARG A 293 23.47 8.32 3.80
N PHE A 294 23.43 9.17 4.83
CA PHE A 294 22.18 9.76 5.35
C PHE A 294 21.99 11.22 4.96
N ASP A 295 23.06 11.89 4.54
CA ASP A 295 23.08 13.31 4.20
C ASP A 295 23.59 13.54 2.76
N TYR A 296 23.84 14.80 2.41
CA TYR A 296 24.30 15.20 1.08
C TYR A 296 25.83 15.23 0.96
N LYS A 297 26.58 14.74 1.95
CA LYS A 297 28.04 14.81 1.94
C LYS A 297 28.63 13.96 0.80
N PRO A 298 29.76 14.39 0.23
CA PRO A 298 30.45 13.63 -0.79
C PRO A 298 30.89 12.27 -0.23
N VAL A 299 30.79 11.24 -1.05
CA VAL A 299 31.24 9.88 -0.71
C VAL A 299 32.64 9.69 -1.28
N ASN A 300 33.52 9.06 -0.50
CA ASN A 300 34.88 8.75 -0.94
C ASN A 300 34.86 7.81 -2.16
N THR A 301 35.76 8.08 -3.09
CA THR A 301 36.01 7.21 -4.25
C THR A 301 36.96 6.09 -3.86
N ARG A 302 36.87 4.93 -4.51
CA ARG A 302 37.74 3.78 -4.26
C ARG A 302 38.17 3.12 -5.56
N TRP A 303 39.40 2.61 -5.58
CA TRP A 303 39.88 1.71 -6.64
C TRP A 303 39.62 0.27 -6.22
N LEU A 304 39.08 -0.53 -7.12
CA LEU A 304 38.89 -1.96 -6.94
C LEU A 304 39.61 -2.72 -8.05
N ASN A 305 40.19 -3.86 -7.69
CA ASN A 305 40.86 -4.74 -8.64
C ASN A 305 39.81 -5.56 -9.42
N LEU A 306 40.04 -5.71 -10.72
CA LEU A 306 39.22 -6.56 -11.57
C LEU A 306 39.83 -7.96 -11.63
N GLU A 307 39.00 -8.97 -11.43
CA GLU A 307 39.35 -10.37 -11.65
C GLU A 307 39.22 -10.71 -13.12
N LYS A 308 40.20 -11.42 -13.67
CA LYS A 308 40.20 -11.84 -15.08
C LYS A 308 39.16 -12.94 -15.31
N HIS A 309 38.29 -12.75 -16.30
CA HIS A 309 37.31 -13.77 -16.69
C HIS A 309 38.02 -14.86 -17.50
N VAL A 310 38.32 -16.01 -16.88
CA VAL A 310 38.89 -17.16 -17.57
C VAL A 310 37.74 -18.07 -18.00
N VAL A 311 37.44 -18.13 -19.31
CA VAL A 311 36.60 -19.20 -19.88
C VAL A 311 37.46 -20.45 -19.91
N VAL A 312 37.15 -21.42 -19.05
CA VAL A 312 37.81 -22.74 -19.04
C VAL A 312 37.02 -23.65 -19.98
N GLU A 313 37.48 -23.79 -21.22
CA GLU A 313 37.23 -24.98 -22.02
C GLU A 313 38.34 -25.99 -21.73
N GLY A 314 37.96 -27.14 -21.17
CA GLY A 314 38.84 -28.29 -20.99
C GLY A 314 39.71 -28.26 -19.72
N ASP A 315 39.75 -29.41 -19.05
CA ASP A 315 40.53 -29.71 -17.86
C ASP A 315 41.99 -29.25 -17.98
N GLN A 316 42.37 -28.19 -17.25
CA GLN A 316 43.73 -27.99 -16.74
C GLN A 316 43.85 -26.78 -15.78
N LYS A 317 44.21 -27.10 -14.53
CA LYS A 317 44.89 -26.31 -13.49
C LYS A 317 44.34 -24.90 -13.18
N LYS A 318 43.87 -24.74 -11.93
CA LYS A 318 43.75 -23.47 -11.19
C LYS A 318 44.99 -22.60 -11.43
N LYS A 319 44.93 -21.67 -12.39
CA LYS A 319 45.92 -20.60 -12.56
C LYS A 319 45.58 -19.50 -11.55
N GLU A 320 46.60 -19.03 -10.85
CA GLU A 320 46.51 -17.89 -9.92
C GLU A 320 45.78 -16.71 -10.54
N VAL A 321 44.92 -16.05 -9.76
CA VAL A 321 44.20 -14.83 -10.16
C VAL A 321 45.23 -13.72 -10.34
N LYS A 322 45.83 -13.64 -11.52
CA LYS A 322 46.83 -12.63 -11.85
C LYS A 322 46.12 -11.30 -12.08
N PHE A 323 46.25 -10.41 -11.11
CA PHE A 323 45.79 -9.02 -11.16
C PHE A 323 46.26 -8.33 -12.46
N SER A 324 45.35 -7.72 -13.22
CA SER A 324 45.68 -7.05 -14.49
C SER A 324 45.13 -5.63 -14.66
N SER A 325 43.99 -5.30 -14.03
CA SER A 325 43.25 -4.05 -14.31
C SER A 325 42.48 -3.58 -13.07
N ARG A 326 42.14 -2.28 -13.00
CA ARG A 326 41.36 -1.70 -11.89
C ARG A 326 40.21 -0.86 -12.38
N ILE A 327 39.21 -0.69 -11.52
CA ILE A 327 38.06 0.18 -11.74
C ILE A 327 37.92 1.19 -10.58
N HIS A 328 37.69 2.45 -10.91
CA HIS A 328 37.50 3.56 -9.97
C HIS A 328 36.02 3.90 -9.84
N LEU A 329 35.53 3.86 -8.62
CA LEU A 329 34.10 3.92 -8.36
C LEU A 329 33.80 4.75 -7.10
N ARG A 330 32.58 5.29 -7.05
CA ARG A 330 31.96 5.77 -5.81
C ARG A 330 30.64 5.03 -5.62
N ILE A 331 30.53 4.31 -4.50
CA ILE A 331 29.39 3.43 -4.19
C ILE A 331 28.84 3.78 -2.81
N CYS A 332 27.53 4.01 -2.72
CA CYS A 332 26.85 4.23 -1.44
C CYS A 332 25.41 3.71 -1.42
N LEU A 333 24.96 3.35 -0.22
CA LEU A 333 23.56 3.07 0.11
C LEU A 333 22.90 4.37 0.59
N GLU A 334 21.92 4.87 -0.14
CA GLU A 334 21.30 6.17 0.08
C GLU A 334 20.10 6.06 1.03
N GLY A 335 20.31 6.39 2.30
CA GLY A 335 19.30 6.34 3.35
C GLY A 335 18.50 7.62 3.52
N GLY A 336 18.97 8.73 2.93
CA GLY A 336 18.31 10.03 2.99
C GLY A 336 17.13 10.21 2.03
N TYR A 337 16.93 9.29 1.09
CA TYR A 337 15.74 9.23 0.24
C TYR A 337 14.65 8.37 0.89
N HIS A 338 13.41 8.63 0.51
CA HIS A 338 12.33 7.64 0.59
C HIS A 338 12.33 6.84 -0.72
N VAL A 339 12.47 5.52 -0.64
CA VAL A 339 12.37 4.64 -1.81
C VAL A 339 10.89 4.39 -2.11
N LEU A 340 10.41 4.95 -3.22
CA LEU A 340 9.01 4.85 -3.63
C LEU A 340 8.73 3.45 -4.19
N ASP A 341 7.88 2.68 -3.49
CA ASP A 341 7.17 1.51 -4.02
C ASP A 341 5.71 1.85 -4.42
N GLU A 342 5.22 3.01 -3.97
CA GLU A 342 3.90 3.58 -4.26
C GLU A 342 3.99 4.83 -5.14
N SER A 343 2.88 5.20 -5.80
CA SER A 343 2.74 6.54 -6.38
C SER A 343 2.72 7.61 -5.27
N THR A 344 3.37 8.74 -5.51
CA THR A 344 3.37 9.89 -4.57
C THR A 344 1.98 10.45 -4.28
N HIS A 345 0.99 10.21 -5.15
CA HIS A 345 -0.39 10.66 -4.95
C HIS A 345 -1.14 9.83 -3.91
N TYR A 346 -0.87 8.53 -3.84
CA TYR A 346 -1.56 7.55 -2.98
C TYR A 346 -0.63 6.89 -1.97
N SER A 347 0.50 7.53 -1.70
CA SER A 347 1.53 6.99 -0.83
C SER A 347 1.05 6.93 0.63
N SER A 348 1.38 5.83 1.29
CA SER A 348 1.06 5.56 2.69
C SER A 348 2.25 5.84 3.63
N ASP A 349 3.45 6.04 3.09
CA ASP A 349 4.66 6.43 3.83
C ASP A 349 5.53 7.35 2.96
N LEU A 350 6.08 8.39 3.56
CA LEU A 350 6.98 9.33 2.89
C LEU A 350 8.29 9.51 3.66
N ARG A 351 8.54 8.68 4.68
CA ARG A 351 9.72 8.78 5.53
C ARG A 351 10.98 8.32 4.79
N PRO A 352 12.14 8.90 5.12
CA PRO A 352 13.41 8.43 4.57
C PRO A 352 13.67 6.96 4.96
N THR A 353 14.43 6.24 4.16
CA THR A 353 14.80 4.85 4.46
C THR A 353 15.54 4.72 5.80
N ALA A 354 16.43 5.67 6.11
CA ALA A 354 17.20 5.63 7.35
C ALA A 354 16.34 6.01 8.57
N LYS A 355 16.09 5.04 9.47
CA LYS A 355 15.37 5.22 10.74
C LYS A 355 15.85 6.41 11.60
N PRO A 356 17.17 6.71 11.70
CA PRO A 356 17.62 7.88 12.47
C PRO A 356 17.09 9.23 11.97
N LEU A 357 16.58 9.30 10.74
CA LEU A 357 15.98 10.51 10.16
C LEU A 357 14.46 10.58 10.36
N TRP A 358 13.85 9.58 11.02
CA TRP A 358 12.42 9.53 11.23
C TRP A 358 11.98 10.58 12.26
N LYS A 359 10.85 11.21 11.97
CA LYS A 359 10.13 12.06 12.93
C LYS A 359 9.27 11.16 13.84
N PRO A 360 8.89 11.61 15.05
CA PRO A 360 7.93 10.87 15.87
C PRO A 360 6.56 10.77 15.17
N SER A 361 5.78 9.77 15.56
CA SER A 361 4.40 9.61 15.07
C SER A 361 3.52 10.76 15.55
N ILE A 362 2.59 11.19 14.70
CA ILE A 362 1.61 12.25 14.99
C ILE A 362 0.26 11.70 15.45
N GLY A 363 0.12 10.38 15.46
CA GLY A 363 -1.12 9.70 15.79
C GLY A 363 -1.14 8.22 15.42
N VAL A 364 -2.32 7.62 15.60
CA VAL A 364 -2.62 6.22 15.30
C VAL A 364 -3.81 6.16 14.35
N LEU A 365 -3.68 5.35 13.31
CA LEU A 365 -4.75 4.97 12.40
C LEU A 365 -5.27 3.60 12.83
N GLU A 366 -6.57 3.48 12.96
CA GLU A 366 -7.24 2.23 13.30
C GLU A 366 -8.26 1.89 12.22
N LEU A 367 -8.25 0.64 11.79
CA LEU A 367 -9.13 0.09 10.75
C LEU A 367 -9.82 -1.15 11.30
N GLY A 368 -11.14 -1.11 11.40
CA GLY A 368 -12.00 -2.29 11.49
C GLY A 368 -12.41 -2.72 10.08
N ILE A 369 -12.14 -3.98 9.73
CA ILE A 369 -12.63 -4.64 8.52
C ILE A 369 -13.77 -5.56 8.96
N LEU A 370 -15.01 -5.10 8.80
CA LEU A 370 -16.18 -5.75 9.39
C LEU A 370 -16.68 -6.89 8.51
N SER A 371 -17.24 -6.53 7.35
CA SER A 371 -17.90 -7.47 6.45
C SER A 371 -17.91 -6.98 5.01
N ALA A 372 -18.32 -7.82 4.07
CA ALA A 372 -18.74 -7.40 2.74
C ALA A 372 -20.12 -7.97 2.41
N GLN A 373 -20.82 -7.35 1.47
CA GLN A 373 -22.13 -7.81 1.01
C GLN A 373 -22.27 -7.67 -0.52
N GLY A 374 -23.14 -8.50 -1.08
CA GLY A 374 -23.45 -8.47 -2.52
C GLY A 374 -22.22 -8.76 -3.38
N LEU A 375 -21.28 -9.57 -2.90
CA LEU A 375 -20.11 -9.93 -3.69
C LEU A 375 -20.56 -10.73 -4.92
N SER A 376 -20.11 -10.30 -6.09
CA SER A 376 -20.33 -11.05 -7.33
C SER A 376 -19.67 -12.44 -7.23
N PRO A 377 -20.33 -13.51 -7.70
CA PRO A 377 -19.71 -14.83 -7.79
C PRO A 377 -18.47 -14.79 -8.67
N MET A 378 -17.36 -15.31 -8.16
CA MET A 378 -16.06 -15.31 -8.86
C MET A 378 -15.73 -16.67 -9.46
N LYS A 379 -16.34 -17.74 -8.92
CA LYS A 379 -16.18 -19.12 -9.37
C LYS A 379 -17.55 -19.80 -9.42
N THR A 380 -17.63 -20.92 -10.15
CA THR A 380 -18.81 -21.80 -10.15
C THR A 380 -18.40 -23.14 -9.55
N ARG A 381 -19.12 -23.60 -8.53
CA ARG A 381 -18.94 -24.91 -7.88
C ARG A 381 -20.29 -25.59 -7.70
N ASP A 382 -20.40 -26.84 -8.15
CA ASP A 382 -21.66 -27.63 -8.10
C ASP A 382 -22.87 -26.89 -8.70
N GLY A 383 -22.65 -26.13 -9.77
CA GLY A 383 -23.66 -25.30 -10.41
C GLY A 383 -24.04 -24.02 -9.65
N ARG A 384 -23.43 -23.75 -8.48
CA ARG A 384 -23.63 -22.54 -7.68
C ARG A 384 -22.45 -21.58 -7.83
N GLY A 385 -22.75 -20.29 -7.92
CA GLY A 385 -21.71 -19.25 -7.89
C GLY A 385 -21.16 -19.07 -6.48
N THR A 386 -19.84 -19.14 -6.30
CA THR A 386 -19.16 -18.97 -5.00
C THR A 386 -18.04 -17.94 -5.09
N THR A 387 -17.67 -17.40 -3.92
CA THR A 387 -16.58 -16.43 -3.74
C THR A 387 -15.87 -16.73 -2.44
N ASP A 388 -14.54 -16.85 -2.50
CA ASP A 388 -13.63 -17.11 -1.38
C ASP A 388 -12.91 -15.82 -1.00
N ALA A 389 -13.58 -14.94 -0.26
CA ALA A 389 -13.16 -13.56 -0.10
C ALA A 389 -12.12 -13.38 1.02
N TYR A 390 -11.10 -12.57 0.75
CA TYR A 390 -10.22 -11.99 1.77
C TYR A 390 -9.86 -10.55 1.43
N CYS A 391 -9.44 -9.80 2.44
CA CYS A 391 -9.07 -8.39 2.31
C CYS A 391 -7.56 -8.21 2.53
N VAL A 392 -6.98 -7.24 1.82
CA VAL A 392 -5.61 -6.78 2.04
C VAL A 392 -5.63 -5.29 2.35
N ALA A 393 -5.04 -4.88 3.46
CA ALA A 393 -4.86 -3.46 3.79
C ALA A 393 -3.37 -3.11 3.82
N LYS A 394 -3.01 -1.99 3.19
CA LYS A 394 -1.63 -1.48 3.12
C LYS A 394 -1.58 -0.07 3.68
N TYR A 395 -0.75 0.11 4.72
CA TYR A 395 -0.39 1.43 5.22
C TYR A 395 1.00 1.41 5.85
N GLY A 396 1.84 2.35 5.45
CA GLY A 396 3.22 2.40 5.93
C GLY A 396 4.02 1.18 5.45
N GLN A 397 4.82 0.62 6.35
CA GLN A 397 5.54 -0.63 6.12
C GLN A 397 4.70 -1.88 6.43
N LYS A 398 3.51 -1.74 7.01
CA LYS A 398 2.69 -2.89 7.42
C LYS A 398 1.65 -3.22 6.36
N TRP A 399 1.59 -4.49 5.99
CA TRP A 399 0.52 -5.07 5.18
C TRP A 399 -0.28 -6.02 6.04
N ILE A 400 -1.57 -6.06 5.81
CA ILE A 400 -2.50 -6.91 6.52
C ILE A 400 -3.23 -7.75 5.50
N ARG A 401 -3.39 -9.03 5.79
CA ARG A 401 -4.30 -9.93 5.08
C ARG A 401 -5.29 -10.49 6.09
N THR A 402 -6.58 -10.35 5.83
CA THR A 402 -7.62 -10.98 6.66
C THR A 402 -7.73 -12.47 6.36
N ARG A 403 -8.45 -13.20 7.21
CA ARG A 403 -8.76 -14.60 6.93
C ARG A 403 -9.59 -14.74 5.66
N THR A 404 -9.46 -15.86 4.95
CA THR A 404 -10.32 -16.16 3.81
C THR A 404 -11.63 -16.76 4.29
N ILE A 405 -12.75 -16.14 3.91
CA ILE A 405 -14.09 -16.69 4.13
C ILE A 405 -14.54 -17.36 2.84
N ILE A 406 -14.80 -18.66 2.89
CA ILE A 406 -15.13 -19.46 1.72
C ILE A 406 -16.63 -19.44 1.42
N ASP A 407 -16.95 -19.61 0.13
CA ASP A 407 -18.30 -19.92 -0.35
C ASP A 407 -19.44 -19.00 0.11
N THR A 408 -19.15 -17.71 0.30
CA THR A 408 -20.17 -16.74 0.73
C THR A 408 -20.07 -15.41 -0.01
N PRO A 409 -21.20 -14.87 -0.49
CA PRO A 409 -21.23 -13.50 -1.02
C PRO A 409 -21.33 -12.43 0.09
N ILE A 410 -21.40 -12.85 1.36
CA ILE A 410 -21.55 -11.97 2.54
C ILE A 410 -20.51 -12.35 3.62
N PRO A 411 -19.19 -12.20 3.34
CA PRO A 411 -18.15 -12.56 4.30
C PRO A 411 -18.16 -11.63 5.52
N LYS A 412 -17.94 -12.19 6.71
CA LYS A 412 -17.73 -11.45 7.96
C LYS A 412 -16.34 -11.74 8.51
N TRP A 413 -15.50 -10.70 8.56
CA TRP A 413 -14.13 -10.77 9.08
C TRP A 413 -14.06 -10.30 10.53
N ASN A 414 -14.61 -9.11 10.82
CA ASN A 414 -14.54 -8.45 12.13
C ASN A 414 -13.12 -8.40 12.72
N GLU A 415 -12.14 -8.05 11.87
CA GLU A 415 -10.74 -7.92 12.26
C GLU A 415 -10.34 -6.44 12.38
N GLN A 416 -9.61 -6.07 13.43
CA GLN A 416 -9.14 -4.70 13.69
C GLN A 416 -7.61 -4.63 13.69
N TYR A 417 -7.08 -3.56 13.09
CA TYR A 417 -5.65 -3.34 12.93
C TYR A 417 -5.26 -1.88 13.17
N THR A 418 -4.02 -1.66 13.62
CA THR A 418 -3.51 -0.33 13.98
C THR A 418 -2.15 -0.02 13.36
N TRP A 419 -1.98 1.25 12.98
CA TRP A 419 -0.76 1.79 12.41
C TRP A 419 -0.38 3.12 13.04
N GLU A 420 0.92 3.35 13.15
CA GLU A 420 1.45 4.67 13.48
C GLU A 420 1.40 5.58 12.25
N VAL A 421 0.88 6.78 12.44
CA VAL A 421 0.77 7.80 11.40
C VAL A 421 1.88 8.82 11.61
N TYR A 422 2.59 9.15 10.53
CA TYR A 422 3.69 10.14 10.55
C TYR A 422 3.37 11.39 9.73
N ASP A 423 2.36 11.31 8.87
CA ASP A 423 1.96 12.39 7.99
C ASP A 423 0.45 12.25 7.67
N PRO A 424 -0.38 13.29 7.93
CA PRO A 424 -1.83 13.17 7.76
C PRO A 424 -2.21 13.09 6.28
N CYS A 425 -1.33 13.47 5.35
CA CYS A 425 -1.61 13.44 3.93
C CYS A 425 -1.46 12.04 3.32
N THR A 426 -1.06 11.05 4.10
CA THR A 426 -0.94 9.65 3.64
C THR A 426 -2.29 9.01 3.36
N VAL A 427 -2.28 7.92 2.60
CA VAL A 427 -3.48 7.20 2.15
C VAL A 427 -3.39 5.74 2.60
N ILE A 428 -4.45 5.22 3.21
CA ILE A 428 -4.60 3.76 3.40
C ILE A 428 -5.32 3.17 2.19
N THR A 429 -4.81 2.05 1.70
CA THR A 429 -5.42 1.28 0.59
C THR A 429 -5.92 -0.05 1.11
N ILE A 430 -7.18 -0.39 0.82
CA ILE A 430 -7.81 -1.66 1.17
C ILE A 430 -8.31 -2.32 -0.12
N GLY A 431 -7.85 -3.53 -0.42
CA GLY A 431 -8.28 -4.33 -1.57
C GLY A 431 -9.02 -5.58 -1.13
N VAL A 432 -9.97 -6.04 -1.94
CA VAL A 432 -10.73 -7.28 -1.72
C VAL A 432 -10.45 -8.23 -2.88
N PHE A 433 -10.20 -9.49 -2.56
CA PHE A 433 -9.75 -10.51 -3.49
C PHE A 433 -10.49 -11.83 -3.25
N ASP A 434 -10.63 -12.60 -4.32
CA ASP A 434 -11.05 -13.99 -4.30
C ASP A 434 -9.82 -14.91 -4.31
N ASN A 435 -9.73 -15.81 -3.33
CA ASN A 435 -8.61 -16.72 -3.13
C ASN A 435 -8.73 -17.94 -4.07
N SER A 436 -7.84 -18.04 -5.05
CA SER A 436 -7.89 -19.12 -6.06
C SER A 436 -7.02 -20.33 -5.69
N HIS A 437 -6.54 -20.42 -4.46
CA HIS A 437 -5.52 -21.38 -4.02
C HIS A 437 -5.98 -22.36 -2.93
N LEU A 438 -7.28 -22.46 -2.71
CA LEU A 438 -7.83 -23.31 -1.64
C LEU A 438 -8.12 -24.75 -2.07
N HIS A 439 -8.15 -25.03 -3.37
CA HIS A 439 -8.59 -26.33 -3.91
C HIS A 439 -7.51 -26.91 -4.84
N GLY A 440 -7.20 -28.20 -4.66
CA GLY A 440 -6.02 -28.89 -5.21
C GLY A 440 -5.98 -29.07 -6.73
N ASP A 441 -7.09 -28.86 -7.46
CA ASP A 441 -7.18 -29.28 -8.87
C ASP A 441 -6.59 -28.28 -9.89
N LYS A 442 -6.15 -27.09 -9.49
CA LYS A 442 -5.55 -26.08 -10.40
C LYS A 442 -4.36 -25.31 -9.80
N ALA A 443 -3.56 -25.97 -8.96
CA ALA A 443 -2.57 -25.30 -8.11
C ALA A 443 -1.39 -24.62 -8.86
N SER A 444 -1.06 -25.06 -10.07
CA SER A 444 0.05 -24.45 -10.85
C SER A 444 -0.47 -23.40 -11.83
N GLY A 445 -0.67 -22.17 -11.36
CA GLY A 445 -0.89 -20.99 -12.21
C GLY A 445 -2.23 -20.27 -12.04
N SER A 446 -3.10 -20.70 -11.12
CA SER A 446 -4.25 -19.88 -10.73
C SER A 446 -3.76 -18.55 -10.11
N LYS A 447 -4.48 -17.47 -10.35
CA LYS A 447 -4.19 -16.14 -9.78
C LYS A 447 -5.36 -15.73 -8.90
N ASP A 448 -5.08 -14.98 -7.85
CA ASP A 448 -6.15 -14.37 -7.06
C ASP A 448 -6.89 -13.34 -7.91
N ILE A 449 -8.22 -13.36 -7.83
CA ILE A 449 -9.05 -12.49 -8.67
C ILE A 449 -9.41 -11.23 -7.88
N ARG A 450 -9.20 -10.08 -8.51
CA ARG A 450 -9.48 -8.76 -7.93
C ARG A 450 -10.99 -8.51 -7.89
N ILE A 451 -11.54 -8.16 -6.73
CA ILE A 451 -12.94 -7.77 -6.58
C ILE A 451 -13.05 -6.24 -6.60
N GLY A 452 -12.18 -5.52 -5.88
CA GLY A 452 -12.14 -4.07 -5.90
C GLY A 452 -11.18 -3.49 -4.86
N LYS A 453 -11.04 -2.16 -4.83
CA LYS A 453 -10.19 -1.45 -3.88
C LYS A 453 -10.81 -0.14 -3.41
N VAL A 454 -10.47 0.25 -2.18
CA VAL A 454 -10.90 1.46 -1.50
C VAL A 454 -9.65 2.23 -1.04
N ARG A 455 -9.68 3.56 -1.14
CA ARG A 455 -8.62 4.45 -0.67
C ARG A 455 -9.18 5.53 0.22
N ILE A 456 -8.52 5.76 1.35
CA ILE A 456 -8.94 6.76 2.32
C ILE A 456 -7.72 7.62 2.68
N ARG A 457 -7.79 8.91 2.34
CA ARG A 457 -6.75 9.89 2.72
C ARG A 457 -7.01 10.37 4.15
N LEU A 458 -6.01 10.23 5.02
CA LEU A 458 -6.17 10.49 6.46
C LEU A 458 -6.51 11.96 6.77
N SER A 459 -6.04 12.91 5.95
CA SER A 459 -6.31 14.34 6.14
C SER A 459 -7.77 14.72 5.93
N THR A 460 -8.56 13.83 5.32
CA THR A 460 -10.01 14.01 5.16
C THR A 460 -10.83 13.49 6.34
N LEU A 461 -10.18 12.85 7.31
CA LEU A 461 -10.81 12.35 8.54
C LEU A 461 -10.72 13.40 9.66
N GLU A 462 -11.82 13.63 10.34
CA GLU A 462 -11.84 14.35 11.62
C GLU A 462 -11.14 13.49 12.69
N THR A 463 -10.36 14.13 13.55
CA THR A 463 -9.63 13.44 14.63
C THR A 463 -10.61 12.80 15.62
N ASP A 464 -10.32 11.57 16.05
CA ASP A 464 -11.09 10.79 17.04
C ASP A 464 -12.52 10.43 16.65
N ARG A 465 -12.94 10.80 15.43
CA ARG A 465 -14.22 10.38 14.87
C ARG A 465 -14.12 9.01 14.24
N VAL A 466 -15.07 8.15 14.57
CA VAL A 466 -15.25 6.85 13.92
C VAL A 466 -16.11 7.03 12.67
N TYR A 467 -15.58 6.62 11.52
CA TYR A 467 -16.30 6.58 10.25
C TYR A 467 -16.64 5.15 9.91
N SER A 468 -17.91 4.76 10.01
CA SER A 468 -18.40 3.42 9.67
C SER A 468 -19.29 3.45 8.44
N HIS A 469 -18.84 2.90 7.32
CA HIS A 469 -19.56 3.01 6.04
C HIS A 469 -19.43 1.76 5.17
N TRP A 470 -20.42 1.55 4.30
CA TRP A 470 -20.31 0.68 3.13
C TRP A 470 -19.61 1.42 1.98
N TYR A 471 -18.52 0.85 1.50
CA TYR A 471 -17.74 1.32 0.37
C TYR A 471 -17.98 0.41 -0.85
N PRO A 472 -18.39 0.96 -2.01
CA PRO A 472 -18.58 0.16 -3.20
C PRO A 472 -17.24 -0.38 -3.74
N LEU A 473 -17.21 -1.66 -4.09
CA LEU A 473 -16.08 -2.31 -4.73
C LEU A 473 -16.24 -2.22 -6.24
N LEU A 474 -15.38 -1.45 -6.87
CA LEU A 474 -15.44 -1.16 -8.30
C LEU A 474 -14.23 -1.73 -9.02
N ILE A 475 -14.48 -2.35 -10.18
CA ILE A 475 -13.44 -2.81 -11.09
C ILE A 475 -13.76 -2.37 -12.52
N LEU A 476 -12.73 -2.02 -13.29
CA LEU A 476 -12.84 -1.89 -14.73
C LEU A 476 -12.63 -3.26 -15.37
N HIS A 477 -13.57 -3.69 -16.21
CA HIS A 477 -13.51 -4.96 -16.91
C HIS A 477 -13.75 -4.78 -18.40
N HIS A 478 -12.86 -5.31 -19.25
CA HIS A 478 -13.05 -5.31 -20.69
C HIS A 478 -13.98 -6.46 -21.13
N PRO A 479 -15.01 -6.23 -21.96
CA PRO A 479 -15.41 -4.98 -22.63
C PRO A 479 -16.50 -4.17 -21.90
N SER A 480 -17.02 -4.68 -20.77
CA SER A 480 -18.22 -4.18 -20.10
C SER A 480 -18.10 -2.84 -19.35
N GLY A 481 -16.89 -2.29 -19.22
CA GLY A 481 -16.65 -1.03 -18.50
C GLY A 481 -16.57 -1.22 -16.98
N VAL A 482 -17.02 -0.22 -16.21
CA VAL A 482 -17.05 -0.30 -14.74
C VAL A 482 -18.14 -1.25 -14.29
N LYS A 483 -17.78 -2.19 -13.42
CA LYS A 483 -18.70 -3.09 -12.74
C LYS A 483 -18.59 -2.92 -11.23
N LYS A 484 -19.75 -2.84 -10.56
CA LYS A 484 -19.84 -2.97 -9.10
C LYS A 484 -19.77 -4.45 -8.74
N MET A 485 -18.76 -4.83 -7.98
CA MET A 485 -18.51 -6.21 -7.58
C MET A 485 -19.02 -6.53 -6.17
N GLY A 486 -19.52 -5.53 -5.44
CA GLY A 486 -20.09 -5.65 -4.10
C GLY A 486 -19.85 -4.39 -3.28
N GLU A 487 -20.03 -4.47 -1.97
CA GLU A 487 -19.72 -3.41 -1.01
C GLU A 487 -18.95 -3.98 0.18
N ILE A 488 -17.94 -3.26 0.68
CA ILE A 488 -17.20 -3.59 1.91
C ILE A 488 -17.55 -2.61 3.03
N GLN A 489 -17.82 -3.12 4.21
CA GLN A 489 -18.06 -2.34 5.42
C GLN A 489 -16.75 -2.13 6.17
N LEU A 490 -16.38 -0.86 6.35
CA LEU A 490 -15.17 -0.46 7.06
C LEU A 490 -15.50 0.54 8.16
N ALA A 491 -14.83 0.39 9.30
CA ALA A 491 -14.79 1.39 10.36
C ALA A 491 -13.36 1.97 10.44
N VAL A 492 -13.23 3.29 10.33
CA VAL A 492 -11.92 3.96 10.33
C VAL A 492 -11.89 5.07 11.35
N ARG A 493 -10.84 5.11 12.17
CA ARG A 493 -10.57 6.20 13.11
C ARG A 493 -9.12 6.65 12.97
N PHE A 494 -8.92 7.97 12.94
CA PHE A 494 -7.59 8.57 13.06
C PHE A 494 -7.52 9.38 14.35
N THR A 495 -6.67 8.95 15.27
CA THR A 495 -6.43 9.63 16.56
C THR A 495 -5.09 10.34 16.49
N SER A 496 -5.07 11.62 16.86
CA SER A 496 -3.84 12.41 16.86
C SER A 496 -3.26 12.50 18.27
N SER A 497 -1.94 12.29 18.39
CA SER A 497 -1.23 12.45 19.66
C SER A 497 -1.12 13.92 20.07
N SER A 498 -1.00 14.83 19.12
CA SER A 498 -0.95 16.27 19.35
C SER A 498 -1.41 17.04 18.11
N LEU A 499 -2.42 17.91 18.31
CA LEU A 499 -2.91 18.80 17.27
C LEU A 499 -1.80 19.70 16.74
N LEU A 500 -0.98 20.28 17.62
CA LEU A 500 0.11 21.18 17.23
C LEU A 500 1.16 20.47 16.38
N ASN A 501 1.55 19.25 16.74
CA ASN A 501 2.48 18.45 15.95
C ASN A 501 1.90 18.16 14.56
N THR A 502 0.62 17.80 14.48
CA THR A 502 -0.06 17.54 13.22
C THR A 502 -0.15 18.79 12.33
N LEU A 503 -0.49 19.95 12.90
CA LEU A 503 -0.53 21.21 12.17
C LEU A 503 0.86 21.63 11.68
N HIS A 504 1.90 21.42 12.49
CA HIS A 504 3.28 21.71 12.10
C HIS A 504 3.73 20.90 10.88
N ILE A 505 3.26 19.65 10.70
CA ILE A 505 3.59 18.84 9.51
C ILE A 505 3.19 19.54 8.20
N TYR A 506 2.11 20.33 8.18
CA TYR A 506 1.71 21.06 6.97
C TYR A 506 2.74 22.09 6.48
N SER A 507 3.59 22.58 7.37
CA SER A 507 4.68 23.51 7.02
C SER A 507 5.93 22.80 6.46
N GLN A 508 6.02 21.49 6.67
CA GLN A 508 7.22 20.69 6.41
C GLN A 508 7.21 20.12 4.98
N PRO A 509 8.39 19.94 4.35
CA PRO A 509 8.50 19.25 3.07
C PRO A 509 7.85 17.88 3.10
N LEU A 510 7.17 17.51 2.00
CA LEU A 510 6.46 16.26 1.86
C LEU A 510 7.43 15.06 1.77
N LEU A 511 8.49 15.20 0.98
CA LEU A 511 9.52 14.18 0.81
C LEU A 511 10.76 14.51 1.66
N PRO A 512 11.64 13.53 1.90
CA PRO A 512 12.93 13.76 2.54
C PRO A 512 13.81 14.74 1.75
N LYS A 513 14.72 15.43 2.46
CA LYS A 513 15.55 16.51 1.89
C LYS A 513 16.32 16.08 0.62
N MET A 514 16.77 14.83 0.54
CA MET A 514 17.55 14.33 -0.61
C MET A 514 16.78 14.40 -1.93
N HIS A 515 15.45 14.20 -1.92
CA HIS A 515 14.60 14.32 -3.12
C HIS A 515 14.59 15.73 -3.72
N TYR A 516 14.90 16.76 -2.93
CA TYR A 516 14.97 18.15 -3.39
C TYR A 516 16.41 18.59 -3.71
N LEU A 517 17.39 18.10 -2.96
CA LEU A 517 18.79 18.47 -3.13
C LEU A 517 19.43 17.77 -4.34
N TYR A 518 19.05 16.51 -4.57
CA TYR A 518 19.50 15.69 -5.69
C TYR A 518 18.28 14.99 -6.31
N PRO A 519 17.44 15.72 -7.05
CA PRO A 519 16.22 15.17 -7.62
C PRO A 519 16.53 14.07 -8.64
N LEU A 520 15.71 13.02 -8.62
CA LEU A 520 15.73 11.96 -9.62
C LEU A 520 14.79 12.34 -10.77
N SER A 521 15.13 11.95 -12.01
CA SER A 521 14.22 12.20 -13.14
C SER A 521 12.94 11.37 -12.99
N VAL A 522 11.85 11.81 -13.63
CA VAL A 522 10.57 11.07 -13.63
C VAL A 522 10.75 9.65 -14.17
N THR A 523 11.52 9.51 -15.25
CA THR A 523 11.84 8.20 -15.86
C THR A 523 12.63 7.29 -14.92
N GLN A 524 13.62 7.85 -14.20
CA GLN A 524 14.39 7.09 -13.21
C GLN A 524 13.51 6.65 -12.04
N LEU A 525 12.65 7.53 -11.52
CA LEU A 525 11.71 7.20 -10.44
C LEU A 525 10.77 6.06 -10.83
N ASP A 526 10.24 6.08 -12.06
CA ASP A 526 9.34 5.03 -12.54
C ASP A 526 10.04 3.67 -12.67
N ILE A 527 11.27 3.65 -13.20
CA ILE A 527 12.10 2.43 -13.27
C ILE A 527 12.36 1.90 -11.86
N LEU A 528 12.84 2.76 -10.95
CA LEU A 528 13.17 2.39 -9.58
C LEU A 528 11.95 1.89 -8.81
N ARG A 529 10.78 2.53 -8.97
CA ARG A 529 9.55 2.08 -8.34
C ARG A 529 9.15 0.70 -8.83
N ASN A 530 9.23 0.44 -10.13
CA ASN A 530 8.94 -0.89 -10.67
C ASN A 530 9.86 -1.96 -10.05
N GLN A 531 11.15 -1.65 -9.86
CA GLN A 531 12.08 -2.55 -9.18
C GLN A 531 11.72 -2.74 -7.69
N ALA A 532 11.38 -1.66 -6.99
CA ALA A 532 10.90 -1.70 -5.61
C ALA A 532 9.66 -2.61 -5.47
N THR A 533 8.66 -2.45 -6.35
CA THR A 533 7.46 -3.31 -6.41
C THR A 533 7.81 -4.78 -6.65
N GLN A 534 8.76 -5.10 -7.54
CA GLN A 534 9.18 -6.49 -7.77
C GLN A 534 9.84 -7.10 -6.52
N ILE A 535 10.71 -6.35 -5.83
CA ILE A 535 11.37 -6.81 -4.61
C ILE A 535 10.33 -7.05 -3.50
N VAL A 536 9.37 -6.14 -3.31
CA VAL A 536 8.28 -6.29 -2.33
C VAL A 536 7.43 -7.52 -2.66
N SER A 537 7.00 -7.68 -3.92
CA SER A 537 6.23 -8.85 -4.38
C SER A 537 6.97 -10.17 -4.12
N MET A 538 8.27 -10.22 -4.40
CA MET A 538 9.09 -11.42 -4.17
C MET A 538 9.19 -11.75 -2.67
N ARG A 539 9.42 -10.75 -1.82
CA ARG A 539 9.53 -10.93 -0.36
C ARG A 539 8.22 -11.39 0.27
N LEU A 540 7.11 -10.73 -0.09
CA LEU A 540 5.78 -11.06 0.43
C LEU A 540 5.25 -12.39 -0.11
N GLY A 541 5.64 -12.79 -1.33
CA GLY A 541 5.30 -14.08 -1.91
C GLY A 541 6.01 -15.28 -1.28
N ARG A 542 7.07 -15.07 -0.48
CA ARG A 542 7.76 -16.13 0.30
C ARG A 542 7.17 -16.33 1.70
N ALA A 543 6.23 -15.47 2.12
CA ALA A 543 5.60 -15.58 3.42
C ALA A 543 4.50 -16.65 3.42
N GLU A 544 4.07 -17.08 4.60
CA GLU A 544 3.00 -18.07 4.77
C GLU A 544 1.84 -17.49 5.61
N PRO A 545 0.63 -17.28 5.06
CA PRO A 545 0.28 -17.46 3.65
C PRO A 545 0.96 -16.43 2.73
N PRO A 546 1.21 -16.75 1.46
CA PRO A 546 1.88 -15.85 0.54
C PRO A 546 0.96 -14.72 0.06
N LEU A 547 1.46 -13.49 0.06
CA LEU A 547 0.85 -12.40 -0.70
C LEU A 547 1.46 -12.40 -2.10
N ARG A 548 0.69 -12.87 -3.07
CA ARG A 548 1.15 -13.10 -4.44
C ARG A 548 1.36 -11.79 -5.20
N ARG A 549 2.12 -11.88 -6.29
CA ARG A 549 2.55 -10.73 -7.08
C ARG A 549 1.37 -9.91 -7.61
N GLU A 550 0.31 -10.55 -8.11
CA GLU A 550 -0.87 -9.87 -8.64
C GLU A 550 -1.61 -9.03 -7.59
N VAL A 551 -1.63 -9.50 -6.34
CA VAL A 551 -2.23 -8.79 -5.20
C VAL A 551 -1.38 -7.56 -4.87
N VAL A 552 -0.07 -7.74 -4.74
CA VAL A 552 0.88 -6.65 -4.44
C VAL A 552 0.89 -5.60 -5.54
N GLU A 553 0.96 -6.00 -6.81
CA GLU A 553 0.97 -5.09 -7.96
C GLU A 553 -0.34 -4.28 -8.07
N TYR A 554 -1.48 -4.88 -7.75
CA TYR A 554 -2.77 -4.19 -7.71
C TYR A 554 -2.87 -3.20 -6.55
N MET A 555 -2.38 -3.57 -5.37
CA MET A 555 -2.37 -2.69 -4.18
C MET A 555 -1.44 -1.49 -4.36
N LEU A 556 -0.30 -1.65 -5.06
CA LEU A 556 0.69 -0.59 -5.31
C LEU A 556 0.41 0.27 -6.55
N ASP A 557 -0.65 -0.01 -7.31
CA ASP A 557 -0.94 0.64 -8.59
C ASP A 557 0.25 0.64 -9.58
N LYS A 558 0.89 -0.52 -9.78
CA LYS A 558 2.05 -0.64 -10.67
C LYS A 558 1.83 0.01 -12.05
N ASP A 559 0.63 -0.14 -12.59
CA ASP A 559 0.25 0.32 -13.93
C ASP A 559 -0.35 1.75 -13.96
N SER A 560 -0.28 2.49 -12.84
CA SER A 560 -0.85 3.85 -12.77
C SER A 560 -0.20 4.85 -13.74
N HIS A 561 1.05 4.63 -14.12
CA HIS A 561 1.81 5.52 -15.02
C HIS A 561 1.65 5.18 -16.49
N MET A 562 0.99 4.06 -16.82
CA MET A 562 0.66 3.76 -18.21
C MET A 562 -0.34 4.78 -18.74
N TRP A 563 -0.10 5.24 -19.96
CA TRP A 563 -0.98 6.19 -20.61
C TRP A 563 -2.35 5.55 -20.87
N SER A 564 -3.43 6.29 -20.60
CA SER A 564 -4.81 5.87 -20.87
C SER A 564 -5.60 7.05 -21.43
N MET A 565 -6.34 6.81 -22.52
CA MET A 565 -7.21 7.81 -23.14
C MET A 565 -8.29 8.29 -22.17
N ARG A 566 -8.90 7.35 -21.42
CA ARG A 566 -9.92 7.64 -20.41
C ARG A 566 -9.40 8.58 -19.33
N ARG A 567 -8.22 8.28 -18.77
CA ARG A 567 -7.58 9.13 -17.74
C ARG A 567 -7.25 10.53 -18.29
N SER A 568 -6.81 10.61 -19.54
CA SER A 568 -6.52 11.88 -20.22
C SER A 568 -7.77 12.75 -20.38
N LYS A 569 -8.90 12.17 -20.81
CA LYS A 569 -10.20 12.85 -20.89
C LYS A 569 -10.67 13.32 -19.51
N ALA A 570 -10.59 12.46 -18.50
CA ALA A 570 -10.95 12.81 -17.13
C ALA A 570 -10.14 14.01 -16.60
N ASN A 571 -8.83 14.02 -16.82
CA ASN A 571 -8.00 15.16 -16.46
C ASN A 571 -8.38 16.43 -17.23
N PHE A 572 -8.69 16.34 -18.53
CA PHE A 572 -9.16 17.49 -19.31
C PHE A 572 -10.45 18.11 -18.74
N PHE A 573 -11.47 17.30 -18.46
CA PHE A 573 -12.73 17.80 -17.89
C PHE A 573 -12.56 18.37 -16.48
N ARG A 574 -11.64 17.82 -15.69
CA ARG A 574 -11.25 18.42 -14.40
C ARG A 574 -10.67 19.81 -14.58
N ILE A 575 -9.82 20.05 -15.58
CA ILE A 575 -9.30 21.39 -15.84
C ILE A 575 -10.43 22.34 -16.28
N MET A 576 -11.32 21.90 -17.16
CA MET A 576 -12.49 22.70 -17.55
C MET A 576 -13.40 23.02 -16.34
N GLY A 577 -13.52 22.10 -15.38
CA GLY A 577 -14.21 22.34 -14.11
C GLY A 577 -13.54 23.42 -13.25
N VAL A 578 -12.20 23.44 -13.20
CA VAL A 578 -11.44 24.51 -12.53
C VAL A 578 -11.68 25.86 -13.22
N LEU A 579 -11.59 25.90 -14.56
CA LEU A 579 -11.84 27.11 -15.35
C LEU A 579 -13.31 27.58 -15.28
N GLY A 580 -14.25 26.66 -15.03
CA GLY A 580 -15.66 26.98 -14.84
C GLY A 580 -15.91 27.99 -13.71
N GLY A 581 -15.08 27.99 -12.66
CA GLY A 581 -15.15 29.00 -11.60
C GLY A 581 -14.82 30.41 -12.11
N LEU A 582 -13.78 30.55 -12.93
CA LEU A 582 -13.41 31.83 -13.56
C LEU A 582 -14.50 32.30 -14.52
N ILE A 583 -15.08 31.39 -15.30
CA ILE A 583 -16.21 31.68 -16.18
C ILE A 583 -17.43 32.16 -15.38
N ALA A 584 -17.70 31.56 -14.21
CA ALA A 584 -18.79 31.98 -13.35
C ALA A 584 -18.58 33.39 -12.77
N VAL A 585 -17.34 33.74 -12.37
CA VAL A 585 -16.98 35.10 -11.96
C VAL A 585 -17.18 36.08 -13.11
N GLY A 586 -16.77 35.74 -14.33
CA GLY A 586 -17.00 36.58 -15.51
C GLY A 586 -18.49 36.80 -15.81
N ARG A 587 -19.32 35.76 -15.70
CA ARG A 587 -20.77 35.89 -15.84
C ARG A 587 -21.38 36.73 -14.72
N TRP A 588 -20.92 36.59 -13.48
CA TRP A 588 -21.39 37.41 -12.36
C TRP A 588 -21.03 38.89 -12.57
N PHE A 589 -19.81 39.17 -13.05
CA PHE A 589 -19.40 40.52 -13.45
C PHE A 589 -20.30 41.08 -14.57
N ASP A 590 -20.60 40.29 -15.59
CA ASP A 590 -21.55 40.68 -16.64
C ASP A 590 -22.96 40.97 -16.09
N GLN A 591 -23.44 40.22 -15.09
CA GLN A 591 -24.71 40.51 -14.42
C GLN A 591 -24.69 41.84 -13.65
N ILE A 592 -23.55 42.20 -13.05
CA ILE A 592 -23.36 43.49 -12.37
C ILE A 592 -23.39 44.63 -13.39
N CYS A 593 -22.65 44.50 -14.50
CA CYS A 593 -22.61 45.48 -15.59
C CYS A 593 -23.99 45.71 -16.21
N ASN A 594 -24.81 44.65 -16.31
CA ASN A 594 -26.16 44.71 -16.84
C ASN A 594 -27.24 45.04 -15.79
N TRP A 595 -26.85 45.45 -14.57
CA TRP A 595 -27.76 45.90 -13.50
C TRP A 595 -28.91 44.93 -13.16
N LYS A 596 -28.70 43.61 -13.28
CA LYS A 596 -29.76 42.63 -13.03
C LYS A 596 -30.31 42.68 -11.61
N ASN A 597 -29.48 43.04 -10.63
CA ASN A 597 -29.88 43.31 -9.26
C ASN A 597 -29.33 44.69 -8.83
N PRO A 598 -30.19 45.74 -8.84
CA PRO A 598 -29.74 47.12 -8.67
C PRO A 598 -29.14 47.39 -7.28
N LEU A 599 -29.62 46.71 -6.24
CA LEU A 599 -29.10 46.86 -4.87
C LEU A 599 -27.66 46.36 -4.77
N THR A 600 -27.39 45.14 -5.27
CA THR A 600 -26.04 44.58 -5.26
C THR A 600 -25.08 45.37 -6.14
N THR A 601 -25.54 45.83 -7.30
CA THR A 601 -24.73 46.66 -8.19
C THR A 601 -24.35 47.98 -7.53
N THR A 602 -25.30 48.65 -6.86
CA THR A 602 -25.04 49.91 -6.13
C THR A 602 -24.01 49.70 -5.01
N LEU A 603 -24.15 48.65 -4.20
CA LEU A 603 -23.19 48.31 -3.14
C LEU A 603 -21.78 48.04 -3.68
N ILE A 604 -21.68 47.35 -4.82
CA ILE A 604 -20.39 47.07 -5.47
C ILE A 604 -19.76 48.35 -6.01
N HIS A 605 -20.53 49.29 -6.56
CA HIS A 605 -20.01 50.59 -7.00
C HIS A 605 -19.51 51.42 -5.82
N ILE A 606 -20.22 51.44 -4.70
CA ILE A 606 -19.77 52.10 -3.46
C ILE A 606 -18.45 51.48 -2.98
N LEU A 607 -18.38 50.14 -2.92
CA LEU A 607 -17.15 49.44 -2.56
C LEU A 607 -16.01 49.75 -3.53
N PHE A 608 -16.28 49.76 -4.83
CA PHE A 608 -15.30 50.09 -5.86
C PHE A 608 -14.75 51.51 -5.67
N ILE A 609 -15.60 52.51 -5.44
CA ILE A 609 -15.18 53.89 -5.14
C ILE A 609 -14.28 53.92 -3.91
N ILE A 610 -14.67 53.23 -2.81
CA ILE A 610 -13.86 53.16 -1.58
C ILE A 610 -12.48 52.55 -1.88
N LEU A 611 -12.41 51.46 -2.64
CA LEU A 611 -11.15 50.79 -2.99
C LEU A 611 -10.27 51.61 -3.94
N VAL A 612 -10.85 52.43 -4.81
CA VAL A 612 -10.11 53.36 -5.67
C VAL A 612 -9.55 54.53 -4.86
N LEU A 613 -10.32 55.06 -3.91
CA LEU A 613 -9.88 56.15 -3.03
C LEU A 613 -8.84 55.68 -2.00
N TYR A 614 -8.92 54.43 -1.56
CA TYR A 614 -8.02 53.82 -0.58
C TYR A 614 -7.47 52.48 -1.10
N PRO A 615 -6.49 52.50 -2.03
CA PRO A 615 -5.93 51.28 -2.62
C PRO A 615 -5.26 50.36 -1.57
N GLU A 616 -4.86 50.89 -0.42
CA GLU A 616 -4.34 50.11 0.71
C GLU A 616 -5.34 49.08 1.24
N LEU A 617 -6.65 49.31 1.06
CA LEU A 617 -7.72 48.41 1.49
C LEU A 617 -7.98 47.23 0.54
N ILE A 618 -7.38 47.19 -0.65
CA ILE A 618 -7.62 46.13 -1.64
C ILE A 618 -7.22 44.75 -1.12
N LEU A 619 -5.99 44.58 -0.63
CA LEU A 619 -5.55 43.28 -0.10
C LEU A 619 -6.27 42.87 1.20
N PRO A 620 -6.44 43.76 2.21
CA PRO A 620 -7.23 43.47 3.40
C PRO A 620 -8.65 42.99 3.09
N THR A 621 -9.34 43.66 2.16
CA THR A 621 -10.72 43.28 1.78
C THR A 621 -10.76 41.92 1.09
N ILE A 622 -9.82 41.61 0.19
CA ILE A 622 -9.72 40.28 -0.44
C ILE A 622 -9.56 39.18 0.62
N PHE A 623 -8.62 39.33 1.56
CA PHE A 623 -8.40 38.33 2.61
C PHE A 623 -9.58 38.20 3.57
N LEU A 624 -10.25 39.31 3.89
CA LEU A 624 -11.48 39.29 4.70
C LEU A 624 -12.62 38.55 3.98
N TYR A 625 -12.80 38.76 2.68
CA TYR A 625 -13.79 38.01 1.90
C TYR A 625 -13.46 36.51 1.87
N LEU A 626 -12.20 36.13 1.68
CA LEU A 626 -11.79 34.71 1.73
C LEU A 626 -12.08 34.08 3.11
N PHE A 627 -11.85 34.82 4.19
CA PHE A 627 -12.21 34.40 5.55
C PHE A 627 -13.73 34.19 5.71
N LEU A 628 -14.53 35.18 5.29
CA LEU A 628 -15.99 35.11 5.38
C LEU A 628 -16.58 33.98 4.52
N ILE A 629 -16.10 33.80 3.29
CA ILE A 629 -16.48 32.69 2.41
C ILE A 629 -16.08 31.35 3.05
N GLY A 630 -14.88 31.27 3.63
CA GLY A 630 -14.41 30.09 4.36
C GLY A 630 -15.36 29.70 5.49
N ILE A 631 -15.72 30.64 6.37
CA ILE A 631 -16.69 30.40 7.45
C ILE A 631 -18.05 30.00 6.89
N TRP A 632 -18.51 30.67 5.85
CA TRP A 632 -19.79 30.37 5.22
C TRP A 632 -19.83 28.93 4.67
N TYR A 633 -18.76 28.50 4.00
CA TYR A 633 -18.63 27.15 3.44
C TYR A 633 -18.49 26.05 4.49
N TYR A 634 -18.12 26.37 5.72
CA TYR A 634 -18.12 25.41 6.83
C TYR A 634 -19.50 24.76 7.05
N ARG A 635 -20.59 25.49 6.74
CA ARG A 635 -21.98 25.01 6.85
C ARG A 635 -22.30 23.87 5.88
N TRP A 636 -21.60 23.81 4.74
CA TRP A 636 -21.76 22.77 3.71
C TRP A 636 -20.54 21.86 3.58
N ARG A 637 -19.71 21.79 4.62
CA ARG A 637 -18.53 20.93 4.60
C ARG A 637 -18.89 19.47 4.31
N PRO A 638 -18.06 18.73 3.57
CA PRO A 638 -18.23 17.28 3.42
C PRO A 638 -18.22 16.60 4.79
N ARG A 639 -19.20 15.73 5.05
CA ARG A 639 -19.31 15.01 6.34
C ARG A 639 -18.82 13.56 6.27
N HIS A 640 -18.66 13.03 5.07
CA HIS A 640 -18.21 11.66 4.82
C HIS A 640 -16.83 11.67 4.14
N PRO A 641 -16.02 10.61 4.31
CA PRO A 641 -14.77 10.46 3.58
C PRO A 641 -14.99 10.46 2.07
N PRO A 642 -14.00 10.88 1.27
CA PRO A 642 -14.07 10.74 -0.18
C PRO A 642 -14.14 9.26 -0.55
N HIS A 643 -14.90 8.94 -1.59
CA HIS A 643 -14.99 7.62 -2.18
C HIS A 643 -14.67 7.71 -3.68
N MET A 644 -14.61 6.55 -4.32
CA MET A 644 -14.35 6.42 -5.75
C MET A 644 -15.53 6.95 -6.57
N ASP A 645 -15.27 7.88 -7.48
CA ASP A 645 -16.28 8.52 -8.35
C ASP A 645 -16.09 8.04 -9.80
N THR A 646 -17.06 7.26 -10.27
CA THR A 646 -17.10 6.67 -11.63
C THR A 646 -17.21 7.73 -12.72
N ARG A 647 -17.92 8.83 -12.47
CA ARG A 647 -18.12 9.91 -13.43
C ARG A 647 -16.88 10.78 -13.54
N LEU A 648 -16.28 11.13 -12.41
CA LEU A 648 -15.01 11.84 -12.39
C LEU A 648 -13.93 11.06 -13.15
N SER A 649 -13.97 9.74 -13.06
CA SER A 649 -13.04 8.81 -13.73
C SER A 649 -13.36 8.57 -15.21
N HIS A 650 -14.41 9.20 -15.76
CA HIS A 650 -14.96 8.95 -17.10
C HIS A 650 -15.27 7.49 -17.39
N ALA A 651 -15.56 6.71 -16.35
CA ALA A 651 -15.55 5.27 -16.41
C ALA A 651 -16.93 4.69 -16.86
N GLU A 652 -17.99 5.50 -16.79
CA GLU A 652 -19.34 5.17 -17.29
C GLU A 652 -19.51 5.38 -18.81
N THR A 653 -18.68 6.23 -19.42
CA THR A 653 -18.79 6.63 -20.84
C THR A 653 -17.62 6.14 -21.69
N VAL A 654 -16.91 5.10 -21.24
CA VAL A 654 -15.69 4.59 -21.89
C VAL A 654 -16.07 3.81 -23.13
N HIS A 655 -15.39 4.09 -24.24
CA HIS A 655 -15.53 3.29 -25.45
C HIS A 655 -14.75 1.97 -25.30
N PRO A 656 -15.26 0.81 -25.76
CA PRO A 656 -14.58 -0.48 -25.58
C PRO A 656 -13.11 -0.50 -26.05
N ASP A 657 -12.79 0.18 -27.16
CA ASP A 657 -11.40 0.30 -27.64
C ASP A 657 -10.47 1.10 -26.69
N GLU A 658 -11.00 2.10 -25.97
CA GLU A 658 -10.19 2.82 -24.96
C GLU A 658 -9.86 1.93 -23.77
N LEU A 659 -10.75 0.98 -23.47
CA LEU A 659 -10.54 0.00 -22.42
C LEU A 659 -9.58 -1.09 -22.90
N ASP A 660 -9.71 -1.53 -24.15
CA ASP A 660 -8.77 -2.47 -24.80
C ASP A 660 -7.34 -1.92 -24.82
N GLU A 661 -7.17 -0.62 -25.02
CA GLU A 661 -5.89 0.09 -24.94
C GLU A 661 -5.32 0.12 -23.52
N GLU A 662 -6.14 0.35 -22.49
CA GLU A 662 -5.69 0.38 -21.08
C GLU A 662 -5.25 -1.00 -20.56
N PHE A 663 -5.79 -2.08 -21.13
CA PHE A 663 -5.43 -3.47 -20.81
C PHE A 663 -4.42 -4.11 -21.77
N ASP A 664 -3.95 -3.38 -22.79
CA ASP A 664 -2.94 -3.87 -23.71
C ASP A 664 -1.56 -3.97 -23.03
N THR A 665 -0.76 -4.93 -23.47
CA THR A 665 0.61 -5.11 -22.98
C THR A 665 1.52 -4.02 -23.53
N PHE A 666 2.67 -3.84 -22.88
CA PHE A 666 3.75 -3.02 -23.43
C PHE A 666 5.02 -3.86 -23.61
N PRO A 667 5.54 -4.05 -24.85
CA PRO A 667 5.03 -3.55 -26.14
C PRO A 667 3.62 -4.06 -26.51
N THR A 668 2.94 -3.31 -27.36
CA THR A 668 1.54 -3.60 -27.79
C THR A 668 1.43 -4.99 -28.40
N SER A 669 0.38 -5.72 -28.02
CA SER A 669 0.01 -6.99 -28.62
C SER A 669 -0.86 -6.83 -29.89
N ARG A 670 -1.20 -5.59 -30.25
CA ARG A 670 -2.19 -5.27 -31.29
C ARG A 670 -1.55 -5.05 -32.66
N PRO A 671 -2.29 -5.33 -33.75
CA PRO A 671 -1.82 -5.11 -35.12
C PRO A 671 -1.55 -3.63 -35.40
N ALA A 672 -0.61 -3.37 -36.32
CA ALA A 672 -0.11 -2.03 -36.64
C ALA A 672 -1.20 -1.03 -37.05
N ASP A 673 -2.27 -1.47 -37.71
CA ASP A 673 -3.37 -0.60 -38.14
C ASP A 673 -4.16 -0.03 -36.95
N ILE A 674 -4.39 -0.84 -35.92
CA ILE A 674 -5.03 -0.41 -34.67
C ILE A 674 -4.11 0.59 -33.95
N VAL A 675 -2.81 0.32 -33.92
CA VAL A 675 -1.81 1.23 -33.33
C VAL A 675 -1.80 2.57 -34.06
N ARG A 676 -1.86 2.56 -35.40
CA ARG A 676 -1.92 3.77 -36.22
C ARG A 676 -3.18 4.59 -35.95
N MET A 677 -4.33 3.93 -35.90
CA MET A 677 -5.61 4.57 -35.54
C MET A 677 -5.55 5.19 -34.14
N ARG A 678 -5.00 4.48 -33.15
CA ARG A 678 -4.83 4.99 -31.78
C ARG A 678 -3.86 6.17 -31.73
N TYR A 679 -2.78 6.13 -32.50
CA TYR A 679 -1.82 7.24 -32.60
C TYR A 679 -2.45 8.49 -33.22
N ASP A 680 -3.21 8.36 -34.30
CA ASP A 680 -3.88 9.51 -34.93
C ASP A 680 -4.93 10.12 -33.98
N ARG A 681 -5.68 9.27 -33.27
CA ARG A 681 -6.60 9.68 -32.21
C ARG A 681 -5.87 10.40 -31.07
N LEU A 682 -4.75 9.85 -30.61
CA LEU A 682 -3.89 10.46 -29.59
C LEU A 682 -3.44 11.84 -30.04
N ARG A 683 -3.00 12.01 -31.29
CA ARG A 683 -2.55 13.29 -31.84
C ARG A 683 -3.66 14.35 -31.83
N SER A 684 -4.89 13.96 -32.19
CA SER A 684 -6.07 14.84 -32.12
C SER A 684 -6.38 15.31 -30.70
N VAL A 685 -6.33 14.39 -29.71
CA VAL A 685 -6.58 14.71 -28.30
C VAL A 685 -5.42 15.50 -27.68
N ALA A 686 -4.18 15.12 -27.99
CA ALA A 686 -2.98 15.83 -27.56
C ALA A 686 -3.01 17.28 -28.03
N GLY A 687 -3.49 17.59 -29.24
CA GLY A 687 -3.69 18.97 -29.69
C GLY A 687 -4.67 19.77 -28.82
N ARG A 688 -5.72 19.13 -28.29
CA ARG A 688 -6.68 19.75 -27.35
C ARG A 688 -6.13 19.88 -25.93
N ILE A 689 -5.23 18.99 -25.51
CA ILE A 689 -4.57 19.01 -24.20
C ILE A 689 -3.33 19.91 -24.21
N GLN A 690 -2.66 20.10 -25.35
CA GLN A 690 -1.47 20.95 -25.50
C GLN A 690 -1.76 22.40 -25.06
N THR A 691 -3.00 22.85 -25.20
CA THR A 691 -3.45 24.15 -24.73
C THR A 691 -3.73 24.19 -23.22
N VAL A 692 -3.90 23.04 -22.56
CA VAL A 692 -4.34 22.94 -21.16
C VAL A 692 -3.72 21.71 -20.45
N VAL A 693 -2.64 21.92 -19.70
CA VAL A 693 -1.84 20.84 -19.08
C VAL A 693 -2.45 20.35 -17.75
N GLY A 694 -2.50 19.03 -17.52
CA GLY A 694 -3.14 18.37 -16.36
C GLY A 694 -2.61 18.76 -14.98
N ASP A 695 -1.35 19.17 -14.86
CA ASP A 695 -0.82 19.71 -13.60
C ASP A 695 -1.58 20.97 -13.16
N LEU A 696 -2.06 21.77 -14.12
CA LEU A 696 -2.87 22.94 -13.84
C LEU A 696 -4.21 22.57 -13.19
N ALA A 697 -4.83 21.43 -13.57
CA ALA A 697 -6.04 20.94 -12.89
C ALA A 697 -5.73 20.60 -11.43
N THR A 698 -4.67 19.84 -11.18
CA THR A 698 -4.34 19.42 -9.82
C THR A 698 -4.00 20.63 -8.94
N GLN A 699 -3.22 21.60 -9.46
CA GLN A 699 -2.97 22.84 -8.73
C GLN A 699 -4.27 23.66 -8.56
N GLY A 700 -5.07 23.84 -9.60
CA GLY A 700 -6.31 24.62 -9.53
C GLY A 700 -7.36 24.03 -8.58
N GLU A 701 -7.50 22.71 -8.55
CA GLU A 701 -8.37 22.02 -7.58
C GLU A 701 -7.87 22.18 -6.15
N ARG A 702 -6.55 22.13 -5.92
CA ARG A 702 -5.97 22.40 -4.59
C ARG A 702 -6.28 23.83 -4.13
N LEU A 703 -6.24 24.80 -5.05
CA LEU A 703 -6.64 26.19 -4.75
C LEU A 703 -8.11 26.28 -4.37
N GLN A 704 -9.00 25.64 -5.13
CA GLN A 704 -10.43 25.57 -4.78
C GLN A 704 -10.67 24.85 -3.44
N ASN A 705 -9.86 23.84 -3.13
CA ASN A 705 -9.98 23.06 -1.91
C ASN A 705 -9.49 23.79 -0.65
N LEU A 706 -8.82 24.94 -0.77
CA LEU A 706 -8.46 25.76 0.37
C LEU A 706 -9.68 26.15 1.20
N LEU A 707 -10.83 26.41 0.56
CA LEU A 707 -12.06 26.84 1.20
C LEU A 707 -13.14 25.75 1.27
N SER A 708 -12.90 24.56 0.71
CA SER A 708 -13.92 23.50 0.60
C SER A 708 -14.12 22.67 1.88
N TRP A 709 -13.26 22.86 2.90
CA TRP A 709 -13.25 22.10 4.16
C TRP A 709 -13.09 20.58 3.97
N ARG A 710 -12.55 20.15 2.83
CA ARG A 710 -12.28 18.72 2.55
C ARG A 710 -11.13 18.17 3.42
N ASP A 711 -10.18 19.03 3.76
CA ASP A 711 -9.22 18.83 4.84
C ASP A 711 -9.56 19.88 5.93
N PRO A 712 -10.26 19.49 7.01
CA PRO A 712 -10.71 20.43 8.02
C PRO A 712 -9.56 21.23 8.67
N ARG A 713 -8.37 20.61 8.80
CA ARG A 713 -7.21 21.19 9.49
C ARG A 713 -6.53 22.19 8.59
N ALA A 714 -6.30 21.83 7.33
CA ALA A 714 -5.70 22.73 6.36
C ALA A 714 -6.61 23.94 6.09
N THR A 715 -7.90 23.73 5.85
CA THR A 715 -8.83 24.86 5.65
C THR A 715 -8.89 25.77 6.87
N ALA A 716 -8.92 25.22 8.10
CA ALA A 716 -8.87 26.03 9.31
C ALA A 716 -7.59 26.87 9.42
N LEU A 717 -6.42 26.29 9.12
CA LEU A 717 -5.15 27.03 9.06
C LEU A 717 -5.20 28.16 8.03
N PHE A 718 -5.75 27.89 6.84
CA PHE A 718 -5.85 28.88 5.76
C PHE A 718 -6.82 30.01 6.10
N VAL A 719 -8.01 29.70 6.62
CA VAL A 719 -9.00 30.71 7.04
C VAL A 719 -8.45 31.58 8.16
N THR A 720 -7.75 30.99 9.13
CA THR A 720 -7.05 31.73 10.20
C THR A 720 -5.96 32.62 9.63
N PHE A 721 -5.16 32.12 8.68
CA PHE A 721 -4.16 32.91 7.96
C PHE A 721 -4.80 34.08 7.21
N CYS A 722 -5.94 33.89 6.54
CA CYS A 722 -6.66 34.97 5.87
C CYS A 722 -7.10 36.06 6.85
N LEU A 723 -7.60 35.70 8.03
CA LEU A 723 -7.96 36.68 9.07
C LEU A 723 -6.73 37.48 9.55
N ILE A 724 -5.64 36.78 9.88
CA ILE A 724 -4.40 37.42 10.33
C ILE A 724 -3.83 38.33 9.23
N ALA A 725 -3.80 37.85 7.99
CA ALA A 725 -3.32 38.62 6.84
C ALA A 725 -4.19 39.87 6.61
N ALA A 726 -5.52 39.76 6.75
CA ALA A 726 -6.42 40.91 6.65
C ALA A 726 -6.11 41.97 7.71
N ILE A 727 -5.90 41.56 8.98
CA ILE A 727 -5.56 42.47 10.09
C ILE A 727 -4.18 43.11 9.86
N VAL A 728 -3.16 42.31 9.54
CA VAL A 728 -1.79 42.80 9.35
C VAL A 728 -1.72 43.78 8.18
N LEU A 729 -2.35 43.46 7.05
CA LEU A 729 -2.36 44.33 5.87
C LEU A 729 -3.24 45.58 6.05
N TYR A 730 -4.21 45.55 6.98
CA TYR A 730 -4.99 46.73 7.34
C TYR A 730 -4.17 47.72 8.17
N VAL A 731 -3.31 47.22 9.06
CA VAL A 731 -2.46 48.05 9.94
C VAL A 731 -1.15 48.47 9.26
N THR A 732 -0.63 47.65 8.34
CA THR A 732 0.68 47.84 7.72
C THR A 732 0.53 48.44 6.32
N PRO A 733 1.17 49.58 6.02
CA PRO A 733 1.16 50.15 4.68
C PRO A 733 1.74 49.18 3.64
N PHE A 734 1.13 49.13 2.45
CA PHE A 734 1.56 48.23 1.37
C PHE A 734 3.03 48.41 0.99
N GLN A 735 3.55 49.64 1.08
CA GLN A 735 4.95 49.97 0.80
C GLN A 735 5.93 49.16 1.66
N VAL A 736 5.62 48.99 2.95
CA VAL A 736 6.46 48.22 3.89
C VAL A 736 6.45 46.75 3.50
N VAL A 737 5.28 46.21 3.17
CA VAL A 737 5.12 44.81 2.73
C VAL A 737 5.89 44.56 1.44
N ALA A 738 5.78 45.47 0.47
CA ALA A 738 6.50 45.39 -0.80
C ALA A 738 8.02 45.46 -0.61
N LEU A 739 8.50 46.35 0.27
CA LEU A 739 9.91 46.50 0.59
C LEU A 739 10.47 45.23 1.25
N VAL A 740 9.82 44.72 2.30
CA VAL A 740 10.24 43.48 2.98
C VAL A 740 10.20 42.28 2.05
N SER A 741 9.13 42.15 1.26
CA SER A 741 8.98 41.07 0.28
C SER A 741 10.04 41.16 -0.81
N GLY A 742 10.34 42.37 -1.30
CA GLY A 742 11.38 42.65 -2.27
C GLY A 742 12.76 42.22 -1.78
N PHE A 743 13.16 42.65 -0.58
CA PHE A 743 14.42 42.21 0.04
C PHE A 743 14.47 40.70 0.26
N TYR A 744 13.36 40.09 0.68
CA TYR A 744 13.28 38.64 0.83
C TYR A 744 13.48 37.91 -0.50
N VAL A 745 12.81 38.31 -1.59
CA VAL A 745 12.92 37.68 -2.92
C VAL A 745 14.30 37.91 -3.54
N LEU A 746 14.82 39.13 -3.42
CA LEU A 746 16.13 39.52 -3.96
C LEU A 746 17.30 39.06 -3.09
N ARG A 747 17.05 38.39 -1.96
CA ARG A 747 18.12 37.88 -1.09
C ARG A 747 19.11 37.02 -1.86
N HIS A 748 20.39 37.19 -1.50
CA HIS A 748 21.50 36.50 -2.13
C HIS A 748 21.27 34.97 -2.16
N PRO A 749 21.64 34.24 -3.22
CA PRO A 749 21.41 32.79 -3.34
C PRO A 749 21.90 31.95 -2.15
N ARG A 750 22.95 32.41 -1.42
CA ARG A 750 23.41 31.77 -0.17
C ARG A 750 22.35 31.73 0.94
N PHE A 751 21.42 32.69 0.96
CA PHE A 751 20.30 32.73 1.91
C PHE A 751 19.01 32.10 1.34
N ARG A 752 19.07 31.54 0.12
CA ARG A 752 17.95 30.79 -0.45
C ARG A 752 18.08 29.33 -0.03
N HIS A 753 17.12 28.87 0.76
CA HIS A 753 17.03 27.45 1.09
C HIS A 753 16.65 26.66 -0.17
N LYS A 754 17.33 25.53 -0.40
CA LYS A 754 17.04 24.59 -1.50
C LYS A 754 15.76 23.75 -1.27
N LEU A 755 15.10 23.94 -0.14
CA LEU A 755 13.86 23.26 0.21
C LEU A 755 12.65 24.07 -0.25
N PRO A 756 11.53 23.41 -0.58
CA PRO A 756 10.28 24.09 -0.90
C PRO A 756 9.82 25.01 0.24
N SER A 757 9.24 26.16 -0.13
CA SER A 757 8.70 27.13 0.82
C SER A 757 7.51 26.58 1.60
N VAL A 758 7.24 27.14 2.78
CA VAL A 758 6.10 26.74 3.64
C VAL A 758 4.76 26.78 2.88
N PRO A 759 4.41 27.84 2.13
CA PRO A 759 3.17 27.85 1.35
C PRO A 759 3.11 26.76 0.29
N LEU A 760 4.23 26.46 -0.37
CA LEU A 760 4.29 25.39 -1.37
C LEU A 760 4.13 24.00 -0.73
N ASN A 761 4.71 23.79 0.46
CA ASN A 761 4.53 22.55 1.23
C ASN A 761 3.08 22.36 1.65
N PHE A 762 2.47 23.40 2.21
CA PHE A 762 1.08 23.42 2.58
C PHE A 762 0.18 23.09 1.39
N PHE A 763 0.42 23.72 0.24
CA PHE A 763 -0.37 23.50 -0.97
C PHE A 763 -0.26 22.08 -1.53
N ARG A 764 0.96 21.52 -1.56
CA ARG A 764 1.20 20.15 -2.05
C ARG A 764 0.51 19.07 -1.21
N ARG A 765 0.16 19.40 0.03
CA ARG A 765 -0.50 18.52 1.01
C ARG A 765 -2.02 18.51 0.93
N LEU A 766 -2.61 19.48 0.22
CA LEU A 766 -4.06 19.57 0.07
C LEU A 766 -4.60 18.41 -0.79
N PRO A 767 -5.77 17.85 -0.42
CA PRO A 767 -6.42 16.82 -1.20
C PRO A 767 -6.79 17.35 -2.58
N ALA A 768 -6.78 16.47 -3.57
CA ALA A 768 -7.21 16.77 -4.94
C ALA A 768 -8.33 15.81 -5.36
N LYS A 769 -9.05 16.10 -6.44
CA LYS A 769 -10.10 15.18 -6.89
C LYS A 769 -9.53 13.88 -7.48
N THR A 770 -8.24 13.85 -7.84
CA THR A 770 -7.52 12.61 -8.17
C THR A 770 -7.76 11.49 -7.17
N ASP A 771 -7.91 11.81 -5.89
CA ASP A 771 -8.08 10.83 -4.80
C ASP A 771 -9.35 9.99 -4.94
N SER A 772 -10.30 10.46 -5.75
CA SER A 772 -11.56 9.80 -6.06
C SER A 772 -11.56 9.16 -7.46
N MET A 773 -10.42 9.11 -8.16
CA MET A 773 -10.31 8.52 -9.49
C MET A 773 -9.95 7.03 -9.47
N LEU A 774 -10.55 6.28 -10.40
CA LEU A 774 -10.46 4.82 -10.52
C LEU A 774 -9.29 4.33 -11.37
#